data_AF-A0A0N1I655-F1
#
_entry.id   AF-A0A0N1I655-F1
#
_cell.length_a   1.000
_cell.length_b   1.000
_cell.length_c   1.000
_cell.angle_alpha   90.00
_cell.angle_beta   90.00
_cell.angle_gamma   90.00
#
_symmetry.space_group_name_H-M   'P 1'
#
loop_
_entity.id
_entity.type
_entity.pdbx_description
1 polymer ?
#
loop_
_entity_poly.entity_id
_entity_poly.type
_entity_poly.pdbx_seq_one_letter_code
_entity_poly.pdbx_strand_id
1 'polypeptide(L)'
;MSVIGVFTKGRGTGHTSATSVLRYIPRARVPWQPSRFGRENLAEDDLARLWGRGRYRTGPDNFNSGYSTEKTHSMEDKSVSIIPKHELEKFMPDISLGPKALVTPVSLMSARNGHRVTHDLLHSYDPYIGRLQKPATVDHDNITVEDPNRVGLNAATLDCRGRIYRWLRRGPFFQEDHYFRRSTKLQRDGQLAVAVHEVPLMQRIVRMARRGQLKLACEEYRKATSVPPVEVYRALTAACVPGAKLADAISIFEDGNARLFYVARDGEVLYNLLRCAIRAKHRVRVMWVYNVMVGRHYENVVVRAEVDPIWRYRIASRALEYLLDHSAGEEARVVYTYLADSQLLDCDLYVRLGHVMQQALQEGKTVHVQPEALEGRALAQNAIAVAPQVAAAVYARYAETMREEGGATRPAWTDAQGWSLTNPATTKADVDANAAVAWLKSSFPDIDPIAILRLARFRRNAKDLMAKDRPAYVQRAAQWVELLSTAHQAREEAPLTYLRKSRPSLTNANVRVAWLPERQRAHALLASDEGFKFAFAGPQSRFVEETFTYAGNTLQGRYLAQQPIHREVTASVDLSGGHAEDGSGVLQPRLGSATLTTASPKILHSSVLQQASLSSSDSAHTTLRPGGSAAAASSTAAASGVGKASAPSAANPAFDSEHF
;
A
#
# COMPACT_ATOMS: atom_id res chain seq x y z
N MET A 1 5.54 40.97 -65.06
CA MET A 1 6.14 39.92 -64.22
C MET A 1 5.95 40.33 -62.76
N SER A 2 5.16 39.62 -61.94
CA SER A 2 4.77 40.14 -60.62
C SER A 2 4.89 39.16 -59.43
N VAL A 3 5.50 37.98 -59.61
CA VAL A 3 5.66 37.01 -58.50
C VAL A 3 7.05 37.11 -57.90
N ILE A 4 7.13 37.50 -56.62
CA ILE A 4 8.36 37.50 -55.82
C ILE A 4 8.21 36.43 -54.73
N GLY A 5 8.97 35.34 -54.86
CA GLY A 5 8.99 34.23 -53.90
C GLY A 5 10.30 34.21 -53.10
N VAL A 6 10.23 33.82 -51.82
CA VAL A 6 11.42 33.63 -50.97
C VAL A 6 12.14 32.33 -51.32
N PHE A 7 11.38 31.28 -51.66
CA PHE A 7 11.89 29.98 -52.11
C PHE A 7 11.30 29.65 -53.47
N THR A 8 12.09 29.02 -54.34
CA THR A 8 11.68 28.67 -55.71
C THR A 8 10.83 27.41 -55.77
N LYS A 9 11.03 26.47 -54.83
CA LYS A 9 10.33 25.16 -54.80
C LYS A 9 10.06 24.70 -53.37
N GLY A 10 9.03 23.88 -53.21
CA GLY A 10 8.74 23.16 -51.97
C GLY A 10 8.42 21.69 -52.20
N ARG A 11 8.31 20.93 -51.12
CA ARG A 11 7.91 19.52 -51.09
C ARG A 11 6.70 19.28 -50.19
N GLY A 12 5.95 18.21 -50.48
CA GLY A 12 4.88 17.74 -49.60
C GLY A 12 5.43 16.98 -48.40
N THR A 13 4.72 17.01 -47.27
CA THR A 13 5.10 16.30 -46.03
C THR A 13 4.61 14.86 -45.96
N GLY A 14 3.57 14.52 -46.72
CA GLY A 14 2.94 13.21 -46.74
C GLY A 14 3.40 12.36 -47.92
N HIS A 15 3.34 11.04 -47.75
CA HIS A 15 3.57 10.09 -48.84
C HIS A 15 2.45 10.17 -49.90
N THR A 16 2.77 9.83 -51.15
CA THR A 16 1.84 9.90 -52.29
C THR A 16 0.60 9.05 -52.10
N SER A 17 0.75 7.86 -51.50
CA SER A 17 -0.35 6.91 -51.22
C SER A 17 -1.43 7.48 -50.30
N ALA A 18 -1.05 8.21 -49.25
CA ALA A 18 -2.02 8.85 -48.37
C ALA A 18 -2.63 10.09 -49.05
N THR A 19 -1.82 10.85 -49.77
CA THR A 19 -2.23 12.13 -50.36
C THR A 19 -3.22 11.96 -51.52
N SER A 20 -3.09 10.90 -52.33
CA SER A 20 -3.98 10.62 -53.46
C SER A 20 -5.43 10.37 -53.01
N VAL A 21 -5.61 9.77 -51.84
CA VAL A 21 -6.93 9.48 -51.24
C VAL A 21 -7.42 10.63 -50.38
N LEU A 22 -6.57 11.17 -49.49
CA LEU A 22 -6.98 12.19 -48.51
C LEU A 22 -7.40 13.52 -49.14
N ARG A 23 -6.97 13.83 -50.37
CA ARG A 23 -7.36 15.07 -51.08
C ARG A 23 -8.86 15.20 -51.30
N TYR A 24 -9.60 14.08 -51.33
CA TYR A 24 -11.05 14.07 -51.54
C TYR A 24 -11.84 14.42 -50.26
N ILE A 25 -11.17 14.46 -49.11
CA ILE A 25 -11.77 14.87 -47.84
C ILE A 25 -11.34 16.33 -47.57
N PRO A 26 -12.26 17.31 -47.62
CA PRO A 26 -11.91 18.71 -47.39
C PRO A 26 -11.32 18.91 -45.98
N ARG A 27 -10.05 19.33 -45.92
CA ARG A 27 -9.41 19.72 -44.67
C ARG A 27 -9.68 21.19 -44.37
N ALA A 28 -10.27 21.48 -43.21
CA ALA A 28 -10.37 22.83 -42.69
C ALA A 28 -8.96 23.44 -42.49
N ARG A 29 -8.72 24.57 -43.15
CA ARG A 29 -7.47 25.34 -43.06
C ARG A 29 -7.66 26.51 -42.10
N VAL A 30 -6.55 27.12 -41.68
CA VAL A 30 -6.62 28.33 -40.85
C VAL A 30 -7.32 29.43 -41.65
N PRO A 31 -8.43 30.03 -41.16
CA PRO A 31 -9.27 30.91 -41.98
C PRO A 31 -8.54 32.14 -42.51
N TRP A 32 -7.69 32.76 -41.69
CA TRP A 32 -6.96 33.99 -42.02
C TRP A 32 -5.63 33.74 -42.76
N GLN A 33 -5.16 32.49 -42.82
CA GLN A 33 -3.99 32.09 -43.60
C GLN A 33 -4.13 30.63 -44.09
N PRO A 34 -4.92 30.39 -45.16
CA PRO A 34 -5.23 29.03 -45.60
C PRO A 34 -4.03 28.24 -46.15
N SER A 35 -3.06 28.94 -46.74
CA SER A 35 -1.80 28.37 -47.21
C SER A 35 -0.77 28.34 -46.06
N ARG A 36 -0.27 27.15 -45.73
CA ARG A 36 0.79 26.98 -44.74
C ARG A 36 2.05 26.44 -45.42
N PHE A 37 3.08 27.26 -45.49
CA PHE A 37 4.42 26.85 -45.91
C PHE A 37 5.38 26.87 -44.71
N GLY A 38 5.58 25.72 -44.07
CA GLY A 38 6.48 25.58 -42.92
C GLY A 38 7.85 25.02 -43.31
N ARG A 39 8.76 24.94 -42.34
CA ARG A 39 10.12 24.40 -42.55
C ARG A 39 10.17 22.96 -43.08
N GLU A 40 9.13 22.17 -42.78
CA GLU A 40 8.98 20.79 -43.26
C GLU A 40 8.73 20.68 -44.78
N ASN A 41 8.30 21.77 -45.41
CA ASN A 41 8.01 21.87 -46.84
C ASN A 41 9.22 22.36 -47.66
N LEU A 42 10.33 22.72 -47.02
CA LEU A 42 11.53 23.20 -47.71
C LEU A 42 12.20 22.07 -48.49
N ALA A 43 12.81 22.43 -49.62
CA ALA A 43 13.80 21.57 -50.29
C ALA A 43 15.03 21.38 -49.38
N GLU A 44 15.83 20.34 -49.65
CA GLU A 44 16.93 19.96 -48.76
C GLU A 44 18.03 21.01 -48.70
N ASP A 45 18.39 21.60 -49.84
CA ASP A 45 19.39 22.66 -49.93
C ASP A 45 18.95 23.93 -49.21
N ASP A 46 17.69 24.34 -49.41
CA ASP A 46 17.11 25.50 -48.72
C ASP A 46 17.05 25.28 -47.20
N LEU A 47 16.71 24.07 -46.77
CA LEU A 47 16.71 23.71 -45.36
C LEU A 47 18.12 23.69 -44.78
N ALA A 48 19.11 23.16 -45.49
CA ALA A 48 20.51 23.14 -45.06
C ALA A 48 21.05 24.56 -44.87
N ARG A 49 20.83 25.43 -45.87
CA ARG A 49 21.21 26.85 -45.80
C ARG A 49 20.53 27.58 -44.64
N LEU A 50 19.23 27.39 -44.46
CA LEU A 50 18.50 27.98 -43.33
C LEU A 50 18.98 27.45 -41.97
N TRP A 51 19.42 26.19 -41.90
CA TRP A 51 19.90 25.57 -40.67
C TRP A 51 21.31 26.04 -40.27
N GLY A 52 22.16 26.32 -41.26
CA GLY A 52 23.47 26.94 -41.05
C GLY A 52 23.36 28.36 -40.50
N ARG A 53 22.29 29.08 -40.91
CA ARG A 53 21.93 30.42 -40.43
C ARG A 53 21.28 30.42 -39.05
N GLY A 54 21.23 31.60 -38.43
CA GLY A 54 20.51 31.81 -37.17
C GLY A 54 21.28 31.41 -35.91
N ARG A 55 22.58 31.13 -36.05
CA ARG A 55 23.48 30.63 -35.01
C ARG A 55 24.70 31.55 -34.92
N TYR A 56 24.51 32.68 -34.23
CA TYR A 56 25.40 33.85 -34.14
C TYR A 56 26.79 33.71 -34.78
N ARG A 57 27.80 33.17 -34.08
CA ARG A 57 29.19 33.01 -34.57
C ARG A 57 29.62 31.56 -34.74
N THR A 58 29.03 30.67 -33.94
CA THR A 58 29.29 29.22 -33.88
C THR A 58 28.57 28.44 -34.99
N GLY A 59 27.65 29.10 -35.70
CA GLY A 59 26.89 28.53 -36.81
C GLY A 59 27.72 28.27 -38.05
N PRO A 60 27.45 27.19 -38.80
CA PRO A 60 28.19 26.85 -40.01
C PRO A 60 28.17 27.92 -41.12
N ASP A 61 27.10 28.71 -41.22
CA ASP A 61 26.95 29.73 -42.28
C ASP A 61 27.72 31.02 -41.96
N ASN A 62 28.16 31.22 -40.72
CA ASN A 62 29.00 32.37 -40.39
C ASN A 62 30.38 32.19 -41.05
N PHE A 63 30.79 33.18 -41.84
CA PHE A 63 31.99 33.11 -42.69
C PHE A 63 33.29 32.79 -41.94
N ASN A 64 33.38 33.16 -40.65
CA ASN A 64 34.54 32.92 -39.79
C ASN A 64 34.31 31.84 -38.71
N SER A 65 33.32 30.97 -38.89
CA SER A 65 33.04 29.86 -37.95
C SER A 65 34.05 28.70 -38.05
N GLY A 66 34.82 28.64 -39.14
CA GLY A 66 35.66 27.50 -39.50
C GLY A 66 34.93 26.40 -40.30
N TYR A 67 33.61 26.51 -40.47
CA TYR A 67 32.79 25.56 -41.24
C TYR A 67 32.29 26.13 -42.58
N SER A 68 32.64 27.38 -42.90
CA SER A 68 32.27 28.02 -44.17
C SER A 68 32.86 27.24 -45.34
N THR A 69 32.05 27.04 -46.38
CA THR A 69 32.47 26.43 -47.64
C THR A 69 32.85 27.48 -48.70
N GLU A 70 32.68 28.77 -48.39
CA GLU A 70 33.09 29.88 -49.25
C GLU A 70 34.62 30.02 -49.26
N LYS A 71 35.22 30.09 -50.46
CA LYS A 71 36.67 30.26 -50.61
C LYS A 71 37.15 31.70 -50.37
N THR A 72 36.26 32.66 -50.56
CA THR A 72 36.54 34.09 -50.47
C THR A 72 35.36 34.78 -49.81
N HIS A 73 35.62 35.73 -48.92
CA HIS A 73 34.59 36.55 -48.28
C HIS A 73 34.95 38.03 -48.42
N SER A 74 33.96 38.87 -48.72
CA SER A 74 34.17 40.32 -48.87
C SER A 74 33.86 41.05 -47.58
N MET A 75 34.84 41.80 -47.06
CA MET A 75 34.64 42.75 -45.96
C MET A 75 34.82 44.15 -46.51
N GLU A 76 33.73 44.92 -46.55
CA GLU A 76 33.65 46.23 -47.21
C GLU A 76 34.04 46.09 -48.70
N ASP A 77 35.18 46.68 -49.11
CA ASP A 77 35.69 46.65 -50.48
C ASP A 77 36.80 45.62 -50.70
N LYS A 78 37.21 44.88 -49.66
CA LYS A 78 38.33 43.93 -49.73
C LYS A 78 37.84 42.49 -49.72
N SER A 79 38.26 41.72 -50.72
CA SER A 79 38.07 40.27 -50.74
C SER A 79 39.18 39.58 -49.95
N VAL A 80 38.80 38.72 -49.01
CA VAL A 80 39.70 37.93 -48.17
C VAL A 80 39.55 36.45 -48.55
N SER A 81 40.66 35.81 -48.89
CA SER A 81 40.71 34.36 -49.14
C SER A 81 40.78 33.58 -47.84
N ILE A 82 40.05 32.46 -47.76
CA ILE A 82 40.09 31.57 -46.60
C ILE A 82 41.48 30.94 -46.44
N ILE A 83 41.95 30.82 -45.19
CA ILE A 83 43.14 30.02 -44.86
C ILE A 83 42.69 28.56 -44.69
N PRO A 84 43.16 27.61 -45.52
CA PRO A 84 42.78 26.21 -45.39
C PRO A 84 43.17 25.62 -44.03
N LYS A 85 42.36 24.68 -43.51
CA LYS A 85 42.59 24.05 -42.19
C LYS A 85 44.01 23.48 -42.04
N HIS A 86 44.52 22.78 -43.06
CA HIS A 86 45.85 22.17 -43.03
C HIS A 86 47.00 23.20 -43.01
N GLU A 87 46.76 24.44 -43.43
CA GLU A 87 47.73 25.53 -43.30
C GLU A 87 47.63 26.19 -41.92
N LEU A 88 46.41 26.37 -41.42
CA LEU A 88 46.13 26.87 -40.08
C LEU A 88 46.76 25.99 -38.99
N GLU A 89 46.75 24.67 -39.20
CA GLU A 89 47.36 23.67 -38.30
C GLU A 89 48.87 23.82 -38.13
N LYS A 90 49.57 24.49 -39.07
CA LYS A 90 51.03 24.70 -38.97
C LYS A 90 51.43 25.62 -37.83
N PHE A 91 50.54 26.54 -37.44
CA PHE A 91 50.81 27.54 -36.39
C PHE A 91 49.75 27.56 -35.28
N MET A 92 48.66 26.79 -35.42
CA MET A 92 47.67 26.55 -34.37
C MET A 92 47.39 25.04 -34.25
N PRO A 93 47.83 24.37 -33.17
CA PRO A 93 47.69 22.91 -33.05
C PRO A 93 46.22 22.45 -32.99
N ASP A 94 45.90 21.34 -33.67
CA ASP A 94 44.58 20.71 -33.62
C ASP A 94 44.42 19.81 -32.38
N ILE A 95 43.44 20.13 -31.52
CA ILE A 95 43.10 19.40 -30.29
C ILE A 95 41.72 18.74 -30.35
N SER A 96 41.27 18.34 -31.54
CA SER A 96 39.95 17.75 -31.77
C SER A 96 39.78 16.36 -31.11
N LEU A 97 38.89 16.27 -30.13
CA LEU A 97 38.53 15.02 -29.42
C LEU A 97 37.46 14.16 -30.13
N GLY A 98 36.84 14.70 -31.19
CA GLY A 98 35.77 14.04 -31.95
C GLY A 98 34.37 14.14 -31.31
N PRO A 99 33.37 13.46 -31.90
CA PRO A 99 31.94 13.64 -31.57
C PRO A 99 31.56 13.19 -30.15
N LYS A 100 32.29 12.22 -29.56
CA LYS A 100 32.04 11.75 -28.19
C LYS A 100 32.27 12.83 -27.13
N ALA A 101 33.13 13.82 -27.42
CA ALA A 101 33.33 14.96 -26.52
C ALA A 101 32.08 15.85 -26.42
N LEU A 102 31.14 15.74 -27.38
CA LEU A 102 29.90 16.50 -27.38
C LEU A 102 28.79 15.87 -26.51
N VAL A 103 29.05 14.71 -25.88
CA VAL A 103 28.06 13.96 -25.13
C VAL A 103 28.58 13.58 -23.75
N THR A 104 27.95 14.12 -22.71
CA THR A 104 28.21 13.71 -21.33
C THR A 104 27.42 12.44 -20.97
N PRO A 105 27.90 11.65 -19.99
CA PRO A 105 27.16 10.49 -19.50
C PRO A 105 25.83 10.91 -18.85
N VAL A 106 24.89 9.96 -18.76
CA VAL A 106 23.56 10.15 -18.14
C VAL A 106 23.70 10.65 -16.69
N SER A 107 24.72 10.20 -15.97
CA SER A 107 24.99 10.63 -14.59
C SER A 107 25.15 12.15 -14.40
N LEU A 108 25.45 12.92 -15.45
CA LEU A 108 25.60 14.37 -15.37
C LEU A 108 24.36 15.13 -15.88
N MET A 109 23.30 14.44 -16.31
CA MET A 109 22.12 15.10 -16.88
C MET A 109 21.49 16.11 -15.92
N SER A 110 21.25 15.74 -14.66
CA SER A 110 20.63 16.64 -13.69
C SER A 110 21.51 17.85 -13.38
N ALA A 111 22.84 17.64 -13.28
CA ALA A 111 23.80 18.74 -13.12
C ALA A 111 23.81 19.70 -14.33
N ARG A 112 23.45 19.20 -15.51
CA ARG A 112 23.35 19.95 -16.77
C ARG A 112 21.92 20.31 -17.16
N ASN A 113 21.02 20.41 -16.18
CA ASN A 113 19.62 20.80 -16.38
C ASN A 113 18.88 19.91 -17.41
N GLY A 114 19.17 18.62 -17.37
CA GLY A 114 18.54 17.57 -18.18
C GLY A 114 19.22 17.26 -19.52
N HIS A 115 20.34 17.88 -19.86
CA HIS A 115 21.00 17.67 -21.16
C HIS A 115 22.22 16.75 -21.09
N ARG A 116 22.36 15.85 -22.08
CA ARG A 116 23.62 15.15 -22.36
C ARG A 116 24.48 15.85 -23.41
N VAL A 117 23.85 16.58 -24.31
CA VAL A 117 24.50 17.15 -25.49
C VAL A 117 25.11 18.52 -25.16
N THR A 118 26.34 18.79 -25.60
CA THR A 118 27.02 20.10 -25.47
C THR A 118 27.07 20.87 -26.80
N HIS A 119 26.33 20.42 -27.81
CA HIS A 119 26.17 21.11 -29.09
C HIS A 119 25.60 22.53 -28.90
N ASP A 120 25.88 23.41 -29.85
CA ASP A 120 25.45 24.81 -29.89
C ASP A 120 23.93 25.00 -29.80
N LEU A 121 23.17 24.23 -30.58
CA LEU A 121 21.72 24.18 -30.48
C LEU A 121 21.27 23.32 -29.29
N LEU A 122 20.21 23.75 -28.60
CA LEU A 122 19.58 22.94 -27.53
C LEU A 122 18.91 21.70 -28.12
N HIS A 123 19.34 20.52 -27.68
CA HIS A 123 18.74 19.25 -28.08
C HIS A 123 17.66 18.83 -27.08
N SER A 124 16.44 18.64 -27.58
CA SER A 124 15.29 18.21 -26.79
C SER A 124 14.98 16.74 -27.00
N TYR A 125 14.76 15.99 -25.92
CA TYR A 125 14.33 14.59 -26.00
C TYR A 125 12.84 14.40 -26.34
N ASP A 126 12.02 15.45 -26.21
CA ASP A 126 10.63 15.48 -26.68
C ASP A 126 10.53 15.31 -28.20
N PRO A 127 9.55 14.54 -28.70
CA PRO A 127 9.42 14.27 -30.13
C PRO A 127 9.01 15.47 -30.99
N TYR A 128 8.52 16.57 -30.41
CA TYR A 128 7.84 17.64 -31.16
C TYR A 128 8.71 18.87 -31.38
N ILE A 129 9.59 19.25 -30.44
CA ILE A 129 10.43 20.46 -30.56
C ILE A 129 11.36 20.37 -31.77
N GLY A 130 12.09 19.26 -31.91
CA GLY A 130 12.97 19.02 -33.05
C GLY A 130 12.25 18.50 -34.32
N ARG A 131 10.93 18.30 -34.28
CA ARG A 131 10.19 17.59 -35.36
C ARG A 131 10.29 18.31 -36.70
N LEU A 132 10.83 17.64 -37.71
CA LEU A 132 10.73 18.06 -39.11
C LEU A 132 9.52 17.40 -39.76
N GLN A 133 9.68 16.22 -40.36
CA GLN A 133 8.57 15.40 -40.87
C GLN A 133 8.23 14.28 -39.87
N LYS A 134 9.27 13.56 -39.42
CA LYS A 134 9.21 12.49 -38.41
C LYS A 134 9.45 13.04 -37.00
N PRO A 135 8.98 12.35 -35.94
CA PRO A 135 9.32 12.68 -34.56
C PRO A 135 10.84 12.80 -34.38
N ALA A 136 11.29 13.84 -33.66
CA ALA A 136 12.72 14.05 -33.43
C ALA A 136 13.34 12.89 -32.64
N THR A 137 14.52 12.43 -33.02
CA THR A 137 15.31 11.43 -32.28
C THR A 137 16.75 11.92 -32.23
N VAL A 138 17.29 12.04 -31.02
CA VAL A 138 18.68 12.46 -30.82
C VAL A 138 19.55 11.22 -30.88
N ASP A 139 20.48 11.20 -31.83
CA ASP A 139 21.55 10.20 -31.90
C ASP A 139 22.71 10.70 -31.03
N HIS A 140 23.13 9.89 -30.05
CA HIS A 140 24.22 10.24 -29.14
C HIS A 140 25.60 9.90 -29.68
N ASP A 141 25.69 9.11 -30.75
CA ASP A 141 26.96 8.73 -31.37
C ASP A 141 27.31 9.67 -32.52
N ASN A 142 26.30 10.17 -33.26
CA ASN A 142 26.47 11.02 -34.45
C ASN A 142 26.08 12.48 -34.25
N ILE A 143 26.50 13.10 -33.15
CA ILE A 143 26.31 14.54 -32.96
C ILE A 143 27.38 15.29 -33.74
N THR A 144 26.95 16.08 -34.71
CA THR A 144 27.83 16.93 -35.52
C THR A 144 27.35 18.38 -35.49
N VAL A 145 28.24 19.32 -35.81
CA VAL A 145 27.94 20.76 -35.85
C VAL A 145 26.89 21.09 -36.92
N GLU A 146 26.86 20.31 -37.99
CA GLU A 146 25.88 20.45 -39.07
C GLU A 146 24.47 20.04 -38.63
N ASP A 147 24.30 19.13 -37.68
CA ASP A 147 23.03 18.56 -37.23
C ASP A 147 22.14 18.07 -38.42
N PRO A 148 22.51 16.97 -39.09
CA PRO A 148 21.85 16.53 -40.32
C PRO A 148 20.38 16.15 -40.11
N ASN A 149 20.04 15.65 -38.91
CA ASN A 149 18.67 15.28 -38.56
C ASN A 149 17.79 16.49 -38.17
N ARG A 150 18.38 17.69 -38.05
CA ARG A 150 17.69 18.96 -37.77
C ARG A 150 16.87 18.91 -36.46
N VAL A 151 17.41 18.20 -35.46
CA VAL A 151 16.73 17.93 -34.18
C VAL A 151 17.01 18.99 -33.12
N GLY A 152 18.06 19.81 -33.31
CA GLY A 152 18.35 20.95 -32.44
C GLY A 152 17.28 22.04 -32.51
N LEU A 153 17.07 22.76 -31.41
CA LEU A 153 16.22 23.94 -31.37
C LEU A 153 17.00 25.15 -31.90
N ASN A 154 16.83 25.45 -33.19
CA ASN A 154 17.42 26.63 -33.81
C ASN A 154 16.62 27.91 -33.44
N ALA A 155 17.34 28.97 -33.10
CA ALA A 155 16.79 30.22 -32.57
C ALA A 155 16.15 31.14 -33.62
N ALA A 156 16.56 31.06 -34.90
CA ALA A 156 16.13 32.02 -35.92
C ALA A 156 15.60 31.39 -37.23
N THR A 157 15.47 30.07 -37.30
CA THR A 157 14.91 29.40 -38.49
C THR A 157 13.42 29.71 -38.68
N LEU A 158 12.92 29.56 -39.92
CA LEU A 158 11.49 29.52 -40.20
C LEU A 158 10.77 28.54 -39.25
N ASP A 159 9.61 28.93 -38.71
CA ASP A 159 8.80 28.15 -37.76
C ASP A 159 9.46 27.89 -36.37
N CYS A 160 10.52 28.63 -36.00
CA CYS A 160 11.17 28.47 -34.69
C CYS A 160 10.34 28.98 -33.51
N ARG A 161 9.59 30.08 -33.67
CA ARG A 161 8.94 30.82 -32.58
C ARG A 161 8.05 29.94 -31.68
N GLY A 162 7.17 29.14 -32.29
CA GLY A 162 6.30 28.24 -31.53
C GLY A 162 7.05 27.14 -30.77
N ARG A 163 8.20 26.70 -31.31
CA ARG A 163 9.07 25.67 -30.71
C ARG A 163 9.85 26.25 -29.54
N ILE A 164 10.32 27.49 -29.65
CA ILE A 164 10.95 28.23 -28.54
C ILE A 164 9.94 28.43 -27.41
N TYR A 165 8.71 28.88 -27.70
CA TYR A 165 7.68 28.99 -26.66
C TYR A 165 7.28 27.64 -26.05
N ARG A 166 7.33 26.54 -26.82
CA ARG A 166 7.13 25.19 -26.26
C ARG A 166 8.28 24.81 -25.31
N TRP A 167 9.52 25.09 -25.70
CA TRP A 167 10.70 24.85 -24.89
C TRP A 167 10.68 25.60 -23.56
N LEU A 168 10.27 26.88 -23.59
CA LEU A 168 10.20 27.74 -22.40
C LEU A 168 9.04 27.37 -21.47
N ARG A 169 7.97 26.74 -21.99
CA ARG A 169 6.83 26.24 -21.20
C ARG A 169 7.00 24.81 -20.70
N ARG A 170 8.20 24.25 -20.79
CA ARG A 170 8.44 22.85 -20.41
C ARG A 170 8.26 22.64 -18.90
N GLY A 171 7.80 21.46 -18.51
CA GLY A 171 7.76 21.05 -17.11
C GLY A 171 9.16 20.86 -16.51
N PRO A 172 9.28 20.74 -15.18
CA PRO A 172 10.58 20.68 -14.49
C PRO A 172 11.44 19.49 -14.93
N PHE A 173 10.83 18.30 -15.09
CA PHE A 173 11.54 17.05 -15.46
C PHE A 173 11.45 16.73 -16.95
N PHE A 174 11.16 17.72 -17.81
CA PHE A 174 10.80 17.47 -19.21
C PHE A 174 11.90 16.73 -20.00
N GLN A 175 13.17 17.10 -19.83
CA GLN A 175 14.25 16.41 -20.55
C GLN A 175 14.47 14.99 -20.04
N GLU A 176 14.58 14.82 -18.72
CA GLU A 176 14.87 13.53 -18.09
C GLU A 176 13.72 12.53 -18.28
N ASP A 177 12.47 12.97 -18.13
CA ASP A 177 11.29 12.12 -18.33
C ASP A 177 11.18 11.66 -19.79
N HIS A 178 11.36 12.56 -20.76
CA HIS A 178 11.35 12.17 -22.17
C HIS A 178 12.54 11.28 -22.54
N TYR A 179 13.72 11.50 -21.96
CA TYR A 179 14.87 10.62 -22.18
C TYR A 179 14.59 9.21 -21.63
N PHE A 180 14.09 9.11 -20.40
CA PHE A 180 13.77 7.84 -19.74
C PHE A 180 12.64 7.10 -20.45
N ARG A 181 11.49 7.75 -20.67
CA ARG A 181 10.31 7.09 -21.27
C ARG A 181 10.49 6.71 -22.72
N ARG A 182 11.40 7.35 -23.46
CA ARG A 182 11.65 6.99 -24.87
C ARG A 182 12.65 5.86 -25.01
N SER A 183 13.61 5.75 -24.10
CA SER A 183 14.63 4.70 -24.09
C SER A 183 14.16 3.42 -23.40
N THR A 184 13.44 3.56 -22.29
CA THR A 184 13.06 2.45 -21.40
C THR A 184 11.56 2.25 -21.46
N LYS A 185 11.14 1.12 -22.04
CA LYS A 185 9.73 0.72 -22.14
C LYS A 185 9.59 -0.78 -21.97
N LEU A 186 8.42 -1.20 -21.51
CA LEU A 186 8.00 -2.59 -21.61
C LEU A 186 7.91 -2.99 -23.09
N GLN A 187 8.45 -4.16 -23.41
CA GLN A 187 8.32 -4.74 -24.74
C GLN A 187 6.87 -5.14 -25.01
N ARG A 188 6.54 -5.36 -26.29
CA ARG A 188 5.18 -5.77 -26.69
C ARG A 188 4.72 -7.05 -25.99
N ASP A 189 5.66 -7.93 -25.66
CA ASP A 189 5.41 -9.21 -25.01
C ASP A 189 5.27 -9.09 -23.48
N GLY A 190 5.29 -7.87 -22.95
CA GLY A 190 5.24 -7.59 -21.50
C GLY A 190 6.58 -7.75 -20.78
N GLN A 191 7.63 -8.20 -21.48
CA GLN A 191 8.96 -8.33 -20.91
C GLN A 191 9.70 -6.99 -20.81
N LEU A 192 10.61 -6.89 -19.84
CA LEU A 192 11.51 -5.76 -19.72
C LEU A 192 12.72 -5.96 -20.62
N ALA A 193 13.09 -4.92 -21.37
CA ALA A 193 14.25 -4.97 -22.24
C ALA A 193 15.55 -5.06 -21.41
N VAL A 194 16.30 -6.14 -21.61
CA VAL A 194 17.63 -6.32 -21.00
C VAL A 194 18.68 -5.65 -21.87
N ALA A 195 19.35 -4.64 -21.33
CA ALA A 195 20.44 -3.96 -22.00
C ALA A 195 21.74 -4.79 -21.95
N VAL A 196 22.11 -5.42 -23.08
CA VAL A 196 23.31 -6.29 -23.17
C VAL A 196 24.59 -5.58 -22.70
N HIS A 197 24.73 -4.29 -23.01
CA HIS A 197 25.89 -3.48 -22.63
C HIS A 197 26.00 -3.25 -21.11
N GLU A 198 24.92 -3.40 -20.34
CA GLU A 198 24.92 -3.21 -18.89
C GLU A 198 25.02 -4.51 -18.08
N VAL A 199 24.93 -5.68 -18.72
CA VAL A 199 25.00 -6.99 -18.04
C VAL A 199 26.25 -7.13 -17.13
N PRO A 200 27.46 -6.72 -17.53
CA PRO A 200 28.63 -6.79 -16.66
C PRO A 200 28.53 -5.94 -15.39
N LEU A 201 27.86 -4.78 -15.47
CA LEU A 201 27.59 -3.93 -14.31
C LEU A 201 26.64 -4.63 -13.34
N MET A 202 25.56 -5.23 -13.85
CA MET A 202 24.58 -5.96 -13.03
C MET A 202 25.22 -7.15 -12.31
N GLN A 203 26.04 -7.94 -13.01
CA GLN A 203 26.79 -9.05 -12.41
C GLN A 203 27.76 -8.56 -11.33
N ARG A 204 28.42 -7.41 -11.54
CA ARG A 204 29.31 -6.81 -10.53
C ARG A 204 28.53 -6.41 -9.27
N ILE A 205 27.35 -5.77 -9.42
CA ILE A 205 26.48 -5.39 -8.29
C ILE A 205 26.07 -6.62 -7.49
N VAL A 206 25.54 -7.65 -8.16
CA VAL A 206 25.13 -8.92 -7.52
C VAL A 206 26.30 -9.56 -6.77
N ARG A 207 27.49 -9.61 -7.38
CA ARG A 207 28.69 -10.19 -6.76
C ARG A 207 29.10 -9.43 -5.48
N MET A 208 29.04 -8.10 -5.47
CA MET A 208 29.38 -7.30 -4.28
C MET A 208 28.32 -7.45 -3.19
N ALA A 209 27.04 -7.45 -3.56
CA ALA A 209 25.94 -7.66 -2.62
C ALA A 209 26.02 -9.03 -1.94
N ARG A 210 26.31 -10.10 -2.71
CA ARG A 210 26.53 -11.46 -2.17
C ARG A 210 27.72 -11.55 -1.21
N ARG A 211 28.73 -10.68 -1.36
CA ARG A 211 29.86 -10.54 -0.43
C ARG A 211 29.55 -9.70 0.80
N GLY A 212 28.32 -9.19 0.94
CA GLY A 212 27.90 -8.32 2.05
C GLY A 212 28.36 -6.87 1.93
N GLN A 213 28.92 -6.46 0.78
CA GLN A 213 29.42 -5.11 0.54
C GLN A 213 28.31 -4.18 0.02
N LEU A 214 27.30 -3.92 0.86
CA LEU A 214 26.10 -3.18 0.46
C LEU A 214 26.40 -1.78 -0.09
N LYS A 215 27.27 -1.01 0.58
CA LYS A 215 27.60 0.37 0.16
C LYS A 215 28.20 0.42 -1.24
N LEU A 216 29.21 -0.42 -1.50
CA LEU A 216 29.84 -0.50 -2.82
C LEU A 216 28.86 -0.97 -3.91
N ALA A 217 27.96 -1.90 -3.56
CA ALA A 217 26.92 -2.34 -4.47
C ALA A 217 25.94 -1.20 -4.84
N CYS A 218 25.54 -0.38 -3.87
CA CYS A 218 24.70 0.80 -4.11
C CYS A 218 25.42 1.90 -4.91
N GLU A 219 26.73 2.08 -4.71
CA GLU A 219 27.52 3.05 -5.49
C GLU A 219 27.64 2.66 -6.97
N GLU A 220 27.73 1.36 -7.28
CA GLU A 220 27.65 0.86 -8.66
C GLU A 220 26.22 0.86 -9.21
N TYR A 221 25.21 0.59 -8.37
CA TYR A 221 23.79 0.71 -8.75
C TYR A 221 23.45 2.10 -9.29
N ARG A 222 24.02 3.16 -8.69
CA ARG A 222 23.86 4.55 -9.16
C ARG A 222 24.29 4.76 -10.62
N LYS A 223 25.18 3.92 -11.16
CA LYS A 223 25.70 4.05 -12.52
C LYS A 223 24.84 3.33 -13.56
N ALA A 224 23.85 2.54 -13.14
CA ALA A 224 22.92 1.87 -14.04
C ALA A 224 22.10 2.90 -14.83
N THR A 225 22.03 2.74 -16.15
CA THR A 225 21.22 3.60 -17.02
C THR A 225 19.96 2.91 -17.53
N SER A 226 19.92 1.57 -17.50
CA SER A 226 18.74 0.76 -17.79
C SER A 226 18.13 0.16 -16.51
N VAL A 227 16.94 -0.43 -16.64
CA VAL A 227 16.25 -1.09 -15.53
C VAL A 227 17.04 -2.35 -15.13
N PRO A 228 17.57 -2.42 -13.89
CA PRO A 228 18.32 -3.59 -13.44
C PRO A 228 17.38 -4.80 -13.29
N PRO A 229 17.85 -6.03 -13.53
CA PRO A 229 17.03 -7.23 -13.41
C PRO A 229 16.68 -7.55 -11.96
N VAL A 230 15.65 -8.39 -11.78
CA VAL A 230 15.14 -8.82 -10.46
C VAL A 230 16.26 -9.38 -9.55
N GLU A 231 17.24 -10.07 -10.13
CA GLU A 231 18.37 -10.66 -9.38
C GLU A 231 19.19 -9.61 -8.61
N VAL A 232 19.28 -8.38 -9.12
CA VAL A 232 19.96 -7.28 -8.43
C VAL A 232 19.23 -6.93 -7.15
N TYR A 233 17.90 -6.78 -7.21
CA TYR A 233 17.07 -6.49 -6.03
C TYR A 233 17.07 -7.63 -5.03
N ARG A 234 17.03 -8.89 -5.49
CA ARG A 234 17.16 -10.08 -4.62
C ARG A 234 18.49 -10.05 -3.85
N ALA A 235 19.59 -9.79 -4.55
CA ALA A 235 20.92 -9.74 -3.94
C ALA A 235 21.09 -8.55 -2.97
N LEU A 236 20.64 -7.36 -3.36
CA LEU A 236 20.73 -6.15 -2.52
C LEU A 236 19.89 -6.30 -1.25
N THR A 237 18.63 -6.74 -1.36
CA THR A 237 17.76 -6.94 -0.18
C THR A 237 18.26 -8.08 0.70
N ALA A 238 18.79 -9.17 0.14
CA ALA A 238 19.42 -10.24 0.92
C ALA A 238 20.64 -9.73 1.71
N ALA A 239 21.45 -8.84 1.14
CA ALA A 239 22.59 -8.22 1.82
C ALA A 239 22.18 -7.31 2.98
N CYS A 240 20.96 -6.78 3.00
CA CYS A 240 20.43 -5.99 4.11
C CYS A 240 20.01 -6.85 5.33
N VAL A 241 19.70 -8.14 5.13
CA VAL A 241 19.16 -9.03 6.17
C VAL A 241 20.14 -9.23 7.34
N PRO A 242 21.43 -9.53 7.15
CA PRO A 242 22.37 -9.73 8.26
C PRO A 242 22.53 -8.51 9.17
N GLY A 243 22.51 -7.30 8.58
CA GLY A 243 22.68 -6.04 9.31
C GLY A 243 21.39 -5.44 9.87
N ALA A 244 20.24 -6.11 9.70
CA ALA A 244 18.91 -5.57 10.05
C ALA A 244 18.65 -4.16 9.47
N LYS A 245 19.21 -3.86 8.29
CA LYS A 245 19.12 -2.55 7.63
C LYS A 245 17.78 -2.38 6.93
N LEU A 246 16.72 -2.22 7.72
CA LEU A 246 15.34 -2.20 7.22
C LEU A 246 15.06 -0.99 6.32
N ALA A 247 15.54 0.20 6.68
CA ALA A 247 15.32 1.41 5.89
C ALA A 247 15.93 1.29 4.49
N ASP A 248 17.18 0.83 4.40
CA ASP A 248 17.87 0.60 3.12
C ASP A 248 17.11 -0.44 2.28
N ALA A 249 16.69 -1.55 2.88
CA ALA A 249 15.93 -2.59 2.17
C ALA A 249 14.61 -2.06 1.62
N ILE A 250 13.85 -1.28 2.41
CA ILE A 250 12.60 -0.64 1.97
C ILE A 250 12.88 0.31 0.81
N SER A 251 13.90 1.16 0.91
CA SER A 251 14.24 2.11 -0.16
C SER A 251 14.63 1.42 -1.47
N ILE A 252 15.38 0.30 -1.40
CA ILE A 252 15.73 -0.52 -2.56
C ILE A 252 14.48 -1.12 -3.21
N PHE A 253 13.54 -1.60 -2.40
CA PHE A 253 12.28 -2.14 -2.92
C PHE A 253 11.40 -1.04 -3.51
N GLU A 254 11.24 0.09 -2.83
CA GLU A 254 10.43 1.23 -3.30
C GLU A 254 11.00 1.86 -4.58
N ASP A 255 12.32 1.78 -4.80
CA ASP A 255 12.93 2.22 -6.05
C ASP A 255 12.53 1.33 -7.23
N GLY A 256 12.53 0.00 -7.04
CA GLY A 256 12.08 -0.94 -8.06
C GLY A 256 10.55 -1.06 -8.19
N ASN A 257 9.80 -0.62 -7.17
CA ASN A 257 8.34 -0.69 -7.10
C ASN A 257 7.72 0.60 -7.66
N ALA A 258 6.75 0.49 -8.56
CA ALA A 258 6.08 1.60 -9.27
C ALA A 258 6.96 2.51 -10.16
N ARG A 259 8.23 2.79 -9.83
CA ARG A 259 9.13 3.63 -10.65
C ARG A 259 9.74 2.86 -11.81
N LEU A 260 10.24 1.65 -11.54
CA LEU A 260 10.93 0.80 -12.50
C LEU A 260 10.08 -0.42 -12.87
N PHE A 261 8.82 -0.18 -13.24
CA PHE A 261 7.90 -1.19 -13.75
C PHE A 261 7.68 -2.41 -12.82
N TYR A 262 7.74 -2.20 -11.51
CA TYR A 262 7.46 -3.23 -10.50
C TYR A 262 8.45 -4.42 -10.50
N VAL A 263 9.68 -4.22 -10.98
CA VAL A 263 10.73 -5.27 -10.98
C VAL A 263 11.06 -5.78 -9.59
N ALA A 264 10.98 -4.93 -8.57
CA ALA A 264 11.21 -5.34 -7.19
C ALA A 264 10.03 -6.11 -6.57
N ARG A 265 8.87 -6.18 -7.25
CA ARG A 265 7.68 -6.87 -6.77
C ARG A 265 7.78 -8.37 -7.05
N ASP A 266 8.75 -8.97 -6.38
CA ASP A 266 9.11 -10.38 -6.50
C ASP A 266 9.00 -11.08 -5.13
N GLY A 267 8.66 -12.36 -5.16
CA GLY A 267 8.45 -13.15 -3.94
C GLY A 267 9.69 -13.25 -3.06
N GLU A 268 10.88 -13.40 -3.65
CA GLU A 268 12.13 -13.50 -2.90
C GLU A 268 12.54 -12.14 -2.31
N VAL A 269 12.33 -11.05 -3.05
CA VAL A 269 12.59 -9.68 -2.58
C VAL A 269 11.71 -9.33 -1.38
N LEU A 270 10.40 -9.57 -1.47
CA LEU A 270 9.46 -9.35 -0.36
C LEU A 270 9.75 -10.26 0.83
N TYR A 271 10.19 -11.50 0.58
CA TYR A 271 10.61 -12.40 1.65
C TYR A 271 11.86 -11.89 2.39
N ASN A 272 12.84 -11.34 1.67
CA ASN A 272 14.02 -10.72 2.28
C ASN A 272 13.65 -9.45 3.08
N LEU A 273 12.74 -8.62 2.57
CA LEU A 273 12.18 -7.48 3.30
C LEU A 273 11.50 -7.90 4.60
N LEU A 274 10.67 -8.93 4.56
CA LEU A 274 10.02 -9.48 5.74
C LEU A 274 11.06 -9.96 6.76
N ARG A 275 12.10 -10.67 6.31
CA ARG A 275 13.20 -11.12 7.18
C ARG A 275 13.97 -9.95 7.81
N CYS A 276 14.19 -8.87 7.07
CA CYS A 276 14.74 -7.63 7.62
C CYS A 276 13.82 -7.04 8.70
N ALA A 277 12.51 -6.94 8.44
CA ALA A 277 11.54 -6.39 9.38
C ALA A 277 11.44 -7.21 10.68
N ILE A 278 11.44 -8.54 10.56
CA ILE A 278 11.47 -9.48 11.68
C ILE A 278 12.76 -9.31 12.49
N ARG A 279 13.91 -9.20 11.84
CA ARG A 279 15.20 -9.03 12.52
C ARG A 279 15.30 -7.68 13.24
N ALA A 280 14.71 -6.64 12.66
CA ALA A 280 14.58 -5.32 13.28
C ALA A 280 13.46 -5.25 14.34
N LYS A 281 12.74 -6.35 14.59
CA LYS A 281 11.60 -6.44 15.51
C LYS A 281 10.49 -5.40 15.25
N HIS A 282 10.27 -5.03 14.00
CA HIS A 282 9.36 -3.93 13.65
C HIS A 282 7.98 -4.44 13.23
N ARG A 283 7.04 -4.55 14.19
CA ARG A 283 5.67 -5.08 13.98
C ARG A 283 4.93 -4.43 12.81
N VAL A 284 4.87 -3.09 12.78
CA VAL A 284 4.16 -2.35 11.71
C VAL A 284 4.73 -2.62 10.33
N ARG A 285 6.06 -2.79 10.20
CA ARG A 285 6.71 -3.05 8.91
C ARG A 285 6.53 -4.49 8.45
N VAL A 286 6.36 -5.45 9.36
CA VAL A 286 5.91 -6.81 9.01
C VAL A 286 4.54 -6.77 8.33
N MET A 287 3.59 -6.04 8.93
CA MET A 287 2.25 -5.89 8.33
C MET A 287 2.26 -5.07 7.05
N TRP A 288 3.12 -4.07 6.93
CA TRP A 288 3.31 -3.33 5.68
C TRP A 288 3.80 -4.24 4.55
N VAL A 289 4.81 -5.11 4.80
CA VAL A 289 5.29 -6.06 3.78
C VAL A 289 4.17 -7.04 3.38
N TYR A 290 3.41 -7.54 4.36
CA TYR A 290 2.24 -8.38 4.10
C TYR A 290 1.21 -7.67 3.20
N ASN A 291 0.85 -6.42 3.51
CA ASN A 291 -0.09 -5.66 2.69
C ASN A 291 0.43 -5.41 1.26
N VAL A 292 1.73 -5.10 1.13
CA VAL A 292 2.38 -4.96 -0.18
C VAL A 292 2.34 -6.28 -0.96
N MET A 293 2.57 -7.41 -0.30
CA MET A 293 2.50 -8.75 -0.92
C MET A 293 1.11 -9.06 -1.46
N VAL A 294 0.04 -8.79 -0.69
CA VAL A 294 -1.36 -8.98 -1.15
C VAL A 294 -1.61 -8.16 -2.42
N GLY A 295 -1.12 -6.92 -2.46
CA GLY A 295 -1.26 -6.05 -3.62
C GLY A 295 -2.65 -5.45 -3.77
N ARG A 296 -2.80 -4.53 -4.72
CA ARG A 296 -4.08 -3.93 -5.06
C ARG A 296 -4.44 -4.31 -6.49
N HIS A 297 -5.65 -3.92 -6.90
CA HIS A 297 -6.17 -4.18 -8.24
C HIS A 297 -5.21 -3.70 -9.34
N TYR A 298 -4.58 -2.54 -9.17
CA TYR A 298 -3.67 -1.98 -10.17
C TYR A 298 -2.46 -2.89 -10.41
N GLU A 299 -1.75 -3.29 -9.36
CA GLU A 299 -0.53 -4.11 -9.50
C GLU A 299 -0.86 -5.53 -9.97
N ASN A 300 -1.93 -6.11 -9.46
CA ASN A 300 -2.29 -7.51 -9.74
C ASN A 300 -2.97 -7.67 -11.11
N VAL A 301 -3.87 -6.76 -11.51
CA VAL A 301 -4.69 -6.92 -12.73
C VAL A 301 -4.15 -6.11 -13.91
N VAL A 302 -3.79 -4.84 -13.68
CA VAL A 302 -3.36 -3.94 -14.76
C VAL A 302 -1.90 -4.21 -15.14
N VAL A 303 -1.01 -4.23 -14.14
CA VAL A 303 0.43 -4.46 -14.35
C VAL A 303 0.74 -5.95 -14.49
N ARG A 304 -0.07 -6.82 -13.86
CA ARG A 304 0.16 -8.28 -13.78
C ARG A 304 1.48 -8.66 -13.11
N ALA A 305 1.91 -7.85 -12.14
CA ALA A 305 3.05 -8.13 -11.28
C ALA A 305 2.57 -8.68 -9.94
N GLU A 306 1.82 -9.80 -9.97
CA GLU A 306 1.40 -10.49 -8.74
C GLU A 306 2.50 -11.40 -8.21
N VAL A 307 2.51 -11.62 -6.89
CA VAL A 307 3.46 -12.52 -6.25
C VAL A 307 2.97 -13.96 -6.40
N ASP A 308 3.88 -14.90 -6.68
CA ASP A 308 3.52 -16.32 -6.78
C ASP A 308 2.83 -16.84 -5.51
N PRO A 309 1.83 -17.75 -5.62
CA PRO A 309 1.11 -18.29 -4.47
C PRO A 309 2.02 -18.94 -3.42
N ILE A 310 3.06 -19.66 -3.85
CA ILE A 310 4.03 -20.30 -2.94
C ILE A 310 4.82 -19.24 -2.15
N TRP A 311 5.19 -18.14 -2.80
CA TRP A 311 5.86 -17.03 -2.12
C TRP A 311 4.92 -16.28 -1.18
N ARG A 312 3.66 -16.07 -1.57
CA ARG A 312 2.63 -15.52 -0.68
C ARG A 312 2.49 -16.33 0.59
N TYR A 313 2.38 -17.65 0.45
CA TYR A 313 2.35 -18.57 1.59
C TYR A 313 3.59 -18.44 2.48
N ARG A 314 4.80 -18.44 1.90
CA ARG A 314 6.06 -18.32 2.66
C ARG A 314 6.19 -16.98 3.41
N ILE A 315 5.73 -15.89 2.82
CA ILE A 315 5.75 -14.56 3.43
C ILE A 315 4.71 -14.51 4.55
N ALA A 316 3.46 -14.87 4.27
CA ALA A 316 2.35 -14.84 5.23
C ALA A 316 2.59 -15.78 6.42
N SER A 317 2.99 -17.04 6.19
CA SER A 317 3.31 -17.99 7.27
C SER A 317 4.45 -17.50 8.16
N ARG A 318 5.48 -16.86 7.58
CA ARG A 318 6.61 -16.32 8.34
C ARG A 318 6.26 -15.04 9.11
N ALA A 319 5.38 -14.20 8.55
CA ALA A 319 4.83 -13.06 9.26
C ALA A 319 3.96 -13.52 10.44
N LEU A 320 3.10 -14.52 10.21
CA LEU A 320 2.26 -15.14 11.21
C LEU A 320 3.08 -15.74 12.36
N GLU A 321 4.14 -16.51 12.06
CA GLU A 321 5.07 -17.05 13.07
C GLU A 321 5.62 -15.94 13.97
N TYR A 322 6.04 -14.81 13.38
CA TYR A 322 6.58 -13.69 14.13
C TYR A 322 5.52 -13.01 15.01
N LEU A 323 4.32 -12.77 14.48
CA LEU A 323 3.25 -12.09 15.21
C LEU A 323 2.76 -12.92 16.39
N LEU A 324 2.56 -14.23 16.19
CA LEU A 324 2.13 -15.15 17.25
C LEU A 324 3.20 -15.34 18.33
N ASP A 325 4.47 -15.48 17.96
CA ASP A 325 5.57 -15.58 18.94
C ASP A 325 5.77 -14.29 19.77
N HIS A 326 5.22 -13.15 19.34
CA HIS A 326 5.27 -11.87 20.07
C HIS A 326 3.89 -11.42 20.58
N SER A 327 2.92 -12.34 20.65
CA SER A 327 1.57 -12.10 21.20
C SER A 327 0.79 -10.96 20.53
N ALA A 328 1.00 -10.74 19.23
CA ALA A 328 0.26 -9.78 18.42
C ALA A 328 -0.98 -10.43 17.79
N GLY A 329 -2.00 -10.70 18.61
CA GLY A 329 -3.19 -11.48 18.23
C GLY A 329 -4.00 -10.86 17.09
N GLU A 330 -4.28 -9.56 17.13
CA GLU A 330 -5.10 -8.88 16.12
C GLU A 330 -4.49 -8.96 14.71
N GLU A 331 -3.21 -8.61 14.57
CA GLU A 331 -2.54 -8.68 13.28
C GLU A 331 -2.35 -10.13 12.80
N ALA A 332 -2.12 -11.06 13.73
CA ALA A 332 -2.00 -12.48 13.40
C ALA A 332 -3.31 -13.04 12.82
N ARG A 333 -4.46 -12.67 13.38
CA ARG A 333 -5.78 -13.07 12.85
C ARG A 333 -5.99 -12.58 11.43
N VAL A 334 -5.63 -11.33 11.13
CA VAL A 334 -5.75 -10.78 9.76
C VAL A 334 -4.92 -11.56 8.74
N VAL A 335 -3.71 -12.00 9.12
CA VAL A 335 -2.87 -12.82 8.25
C VAL A 335 -3.42 -14.24 8.13
N TYR A 336 -3.97 -14.78 9.21
CA TYR A 336 -4.57 -16.10 9.25
C TYR A 336 -5.85 -16.18 8.40
N THR A 337 -6.75 -15.20 8.50
CA THR A 337 -7.97 -15.14 7.67
C THR A 337 -7.62 -15.07 6.19
N TYR A 338 -6.60 -14.30 5.81
CA TYR A 338 -6.11 -14.30 4.42
C TYR A 338 -5.61 -15.67 3.95
N LEU A 339 -4.89 -16.41 4.80
CA LEU A 339 -4.45 -17.77 4.48
C LEU A 339 -5.64 -18.71 4.31
N ALA A 340 -6.69 -18.56 5.13
CA ALA A 340 -7.93 -19.32 5.01
C ALA A 340 -8.70 -18.97 3.72
N ASP A 341 -8.94 -17.68 3.48
CA ASP A 341 -9.68 -17.16 2.31
C ASP A 341 -8.98 -17.52 0.99
N SER A 342 -7.64 -17.51 0.99
CA SER A 342 -6.83 -17.86 -0.19
C SER A 342 -6.59 -19.37 -0.33
N GLN A 343 -7.17 -20.20 0.54
CA GLN A 343 -6.96 -21.66 0.57
C GLN A 343 -5.48 -22.08 0.68
N LEU A 344 -4.70 -21.35 1.47
CA LEU A 344 -3.25 -21.55 1.65
C LEU A 344 -2.87 -22.25 2.97
N LEU A 345 -3.84 -22.63 3.81
CA LEU A 345 -3.58 -23.31 5.08
C LEU A 345 -2.88 -24.68 4.91
N ASP A 346 -3.18 -25.38 3.82
CA ASP A 346 -2.60 -26.70 3.49
C ASP A 346 -1.38 -26.62 2.56
N CYS A 347 -0.87 -25.41 2.27
CA CYS A 347 0.15 -25.21 1.24
C CYS A 347 1.48 -25.95 1.55
N ASP A 348 1.88 -26.09 2.81
CA ASP A 348 3.01 -26.94 3.23
C ASP A 348 2.84 -28.41 2.84
N LEU A 349 1.64 -28.97 2.97
CA LEU A 349 1.34 -30.34 2.54
C LEU A 349 1.42 -30.46 1.03
N TYR A 350 0.84 -29.52 0.29
CA TYR A 350 0.90 -29.48 -1.17
C TYR A 350 2.34 -29.33 -1.68
N VAL A 351 3.15 -28.47 -1.07
CA VAL A 351 4.57 -28.33 -1.43
C VAL A 351 5.33 -29.62 -1.17
N ARG A 352 5.11 -30.28 -0.03
CA ARG A 352 5.79 -31.55 0.29
C ARG A 352 5.35 -32.68 -0.63
N LEU A 353 4.05 -32.77 -0.93
CA LEU A 353 3.50 -33.68 -1.93
C LEU A 353 4.15 -33.43 -3.29
N GLY A 354 4.24 -32.16 -3.72
CA GLY A 354 4.88 -31.77 -4.97
C GLY A 354 6.33 -32.24 -5.13
N HIS A 355 7.13 -32.24 -4.05
CA HIS A 355 8.49 -32.78 -4.10
C HIS A 355 8.50 -34.30 -4.33
N VAL A 356 7.59 -35.05 -3.69
CA VAL A 356 7.46 -36.50 -3.88
C VAL A 356 6.94 -36.81 -5.29
N MET A 357 6.00 -36.02 -5.78
CA MET A 357 5.50 -36.09 -7.16
C MET A 357 6.62 -35.84 -8.17
N GLN A 358 7.48 -34.85 -7.93
CA GLN A 358 8.63 -34.55 -8.79
C GLN A 358 9.61 -35.73 -8.86
N GLN A 359 9.88 -36.39 -7.73
CA GLN A 359 10.70 -37.61 -7.70
C GLN A 359 10.04 -38.77 -8.44
N ALA A 360 8.74 -38.99 -8.23
CA ALA A 360 7.99 -40.02 -8.93
C ALA A 360 7.96 -39.81 -10.46
N LEU A 361 7.85 -38.55 -10.92
CA LEU A 361 7.96 -38.20 -12.34
C LEU A 361 9.37 -38.45 -12.90
N GLN A 362 10.42 -38.15 -12.13
CA GLN A 362 11.79 -38.49 -12.52
C GLN A 362 12.01 -40.00 -12.65
N GLU A 363 11.29 -40.79 -11.84
CA GLU A 363 11.24 -42.25 -11.92
C GLU A 363 10.28 -42.79 -13.00
N GLY A 364 9.60 -41.92 -13.76
CA GLY A 364 8.68 -42.30 -14.83
C GLY A 364 7.31 -42.81 -14.38
N LYS A 365 6.95 -42.64 -13.11
CA LYS A 365 5.64 -43.03 -12.57
C LYS A 365 4.58 -41.97 -12.88
N THR A 366 3.33 -42.40 -13.01
CA THR A 366 2.18 -41.50 -13.11
C THR A 366 1.84 -40.91 -11.74
N VAL A 367 1.30 -39.69 -11.73
CA VAL A 367 1.09 -38.95 -10.48
C VAL A 367 -0.29 -38.30 -10.48
N HIS A 368 -1.02 -38.49 -9.38
CA HIS A 368 -2.35 -37.92 -9.15
C HIS A 368 -2.41 -37.27 -7.76
N VAL A 369 -3.16 -36.17 -7.64
CA VAL A 369 -3.45 -35.52 -6.36
C VAL A 369 -4.76 -36.08 -5.84
N GLN A 370 -4.70 -36.88 -4.77
CA GLN A 370 -5.86 -37.40 -4.06
C GLN A 370 -5.86 -36.86 -2.62
N PRO A 371 -7.03 -36.62 -2.00
CA PRO A 371 -7.12 -36.11 -0.63
C PRO A 371 -6.46 -37.06 0.39
N GLU A 372 -6.59 -38.38 0.20
CA GLU A 372 -5.94 -39.40 1.00
C GLU A 372 -4.40 -39.28 0.99
N ALA A 373 -3.83 -38.81 -0.12
CA ALA A 373 -2.39 -38.60 -0.28
C ALA A 373 -1.88 -37.35 0.47
N LEU A 374 -2.76 -36.45 0.89
CA LEU A 374 -2.45 -35.30 1.76
C LEU A 374 -2.54 -35.71 3.23
N GLU A 375 -3.62 -36.41 3.60
CA GLU A 375 -3.85 -36.91 4.97
C GLU A 375 -2.80 -37.96 5.39
N GLY A 376 -2.36 -38.80 4.45
CA GLY A 376 -1.30 -39.78 4.64
C GLY A 376 0.10 -39.18 4.80
N ARG A 377 0.27 -37.85 4.73
CA ARG A 377 1.59 -37.22 4.90
C ARG A 377 2.00 -37.20 6.35
N ALA A 378 3.29 -37.47 6.58
CA ALA A 378 3.89 -37.42 7.91
C ALA A 378 3.61 -36.10 8.66
N LEU A 379 3.54 -34.96 7.97
CA LEU A 379 3.21 -33.68 8.61
C LEU A 379 1.79 -33.67 9.20
N ALA A 380 0.80 -34.17 8.46
CA ALA A 380 -0.59 -34.26 8.91
C ALA A 380 -0.76 -35.32 10.00
N GLN A 381 -0.23 -36.53 9.79
CA GLN A 381 -0.29 -37.62 10.77
C GLN A 381 0.35 -37.25 12.10
N ASN A 382 1.50 -36.56 12.06
CA ASN A 382 2.16 -36.09 13.27
C ASN A 382 1.32 -35.04 14.01
N ALA A 383 0.70 -34.09 13.30
CA ALA A 383 -0.16 -33.09 13.92
C ALA A 383 -1.37 -33.73 14.62
N ILE A 384 -2.01 -34.72 13.98
CA ILE A 384 -3.10 -35.51 14.56
C ILE A 384 -2.62 -36.25 15.82
N ALA A 385 -1.45 -36.90 15.77
CA ALA A 385 -0.90 -37.62 16.91
C ALA A 385 -0.55 -36.72 18.12
N VAL A 386 -0.30 -35.43 17.94
CA VAL A 386 -0.03 -34.49 19.06
C VAL A 386 -1.29 -33.77 19.56
N ALA A 387 -2.39 -33.82 18.81
CA ALA A 387 -3.62 -33.12 19.15
C ALA A 387 -4.10 -33.34 20.60
N PRO A 388 -4.05 -34.57 21.18
CA PRO A 388 -4.50 -34.79 22.56
C PRO A 388 -3.69 -34.03 23.61
N GLN A 389 -2.38 -33.95 23.42
CA GLN A 389 -1.48 -33.22 24.33
C GLN A 389 -1.72 -31.71 24.27
N VAL A 390 -2.05 -31.19 23.09
CA VAL A 390 -2.38 -29.75 22.92
C VAL A 390 -3.76 -29.44 23.48
N ALA A 391 -4.76 -30.30 23.26
CA ALA A 391 -6.09 -30.14 23.85
C ALA A 391 -6.02 -30.09 25.39
N ALA A 392 -5.26 -31.01 26.00
CA ALA A 392 -5.01 -31.01 27.44
C ALA A 392 -4.30 -29.73 27.91
N ALA A 393 -3.30 -29.25 27.17
CA ALA A 393 -2.55 -28.03 27.53
C ALA A 393 -3.38 -26.75 27.40
N VAL A 394 -4.21 -26.62 26.35
CA VAL A 394 -5.14 -25.49 26.18
C VAL A 394 -6.15 -25.46 27.31
N TYR A 395 -6.73 -26.62 27.67
CA TYR A 395 -7.66 -26.69 28.79
C TYR A 395 -6.98 -26.39 30.14
N ALA A 396 -5.75 -26.89 30.36
CA ALA A 396 -5.01 -26.60 31.58
C ALA A 396 -4.72 -25.11 31.74
N ARG A 397 -4.31 -24.43 30.65
CA ARG A 397 -4.09 -22.97 30.65
C ARG A 397 -5.38 -22.21 30.90
N TYR A 398 -6.46 -22.59 30.24
CA TYR A 398 -7.79 -22.02 30.49
C TYR A 398 -8.22 -22.21 31.96
N ALA A 399 -8.03 -23.40 32.53
CA ALA A 399 -8.36 -23.65 33.93
C ALA A 399 -7.48 -22.83 34.90
N GLU A 400 -6.21 -22.60 34.55
CA GLU A 400 -5.30 -21.72 35.29
C GLU A 400 -5.73 -20.25 35.20
N THR A 401 -6.05 -19.72 34.00
CA THR A 401 -6.52 -18.34 33.83
C THR A 401 -7.81 -18.10 34.60
N MET A 402 -8.77 -19.02 34.51
CA MET A 402 -10.02 -18.92 35.30
C MET A 402 -9.77 -19.02 36.81
N ARG A 403 -8.71 -19.72 37.26
CA ARG A 403 -8.33 -19.80 38.68
C ARG A 403 -7.65 -18.52 39.18
N GLU A 404 -6.78 -17.93 38.37
CA GLU A 404 -6.08 -16.68 38.67
C GLU A 404 -7.03 -15.49 38.69
N GLU A 405 -7.94 -15.38 37.72
CA GLU A 405 -8.97 -14.33 37.67
C GLU A 405 -10.08 -14.54 38.72
N GLY A 406 -10.32 -15.78 39.13
CA GLY A 406 -11.33 -16.15 40.12
C GLY A 406 -10.93 -15.86 41.58
N GLY A 407 -9.64 -15.94 41.93
CA GLY A 407 -9.22 -15.95 43.33
C GLY A 407 -9.75 -17.18 44.10
N ALA A 408 -9.17 -17.47 45.28
CA ALA A 408 -9.39 -18.72 46.02
C ALA A 408 -10.83 -19.04 46.46
N THR A 409 -11.80 -18.13 46.25
CA THR A 409 -13.19 -18.23 46.74
C THR A 409 -14.25 -18.27 45.64
N ARG A 410 -13.88 -18.33 44.35
CA ARG A 410 -14.85 -18.16 43.25
C ARG A 410 -14.96 -19.30 42.21
N PRO A 411 -14.84 -20.61 42.54
CA PRO A 411 -15.08 -21.68 41.56
C PRO A 411 -16.53 -21.71 41.00
N ALA A 412 -17.48 -21.05 41.66
CA ALA A 412 -18.91 -21.26 41.41
C ALA A 412 -19.53 -20.37 40.31
N TRP A 413 -18.85 -19.32 39.85
CA TRP A 413 -19.45 -18.37 38.89
C TRP A 413 -19.38 -18.84 37.43
N THR A 414 -18.36 -19.64 37.09
CA THR A 414 -18.05 -20.07 35.72
C THR A 414 -18.87 -21.27 35.25
N ASP A 415 -19.26 -22.15 36.16
CA ASP A 415 -20.07 -23.34 35.84
C ASP A 415 -21.56 -23.01 35.64
N ALA A 416 -22.04 -21.91 36.22
CA ALA A 416 -23.46 -21.56 36.26
C ALA A 416 -23.99 -20.86 34.99
N GLN A 417 -23.12 -20.35 34.10
CA GLN A 417 -23.52 -19.56 32.93
C GLN A 417 -23.36 -20.26 31.57
N GLY A 418 -22.80 -21.47 31.50
CA GLY A 418 -22.69 -22.24 30.25
C GLY A 418 -21.63 -21.74 29.26
N TRP A 419 -20.69 -20.90 29.73
CA TRP A 419 -19.58 -20.37 28.93
C TRP A 419 -18.25 -21.10 29.23
N SER A 420 -18.30 -22.21 29.97
CA SER A 420 -17.10 -22.98 30.31
C SER A 420 -16.66 -23.86 29.14
N LEU A 421 -15.34 -23.90 28.92
CA LEU A 421 -14.73 -24.82 27.98
C LEU A 421 -14.95 -26.27 28.47
N THR A 422 -15.48 -27.14 27.62
CA THR A 422 -15.74 -28.54 28.00
C THR A 422 -14.42 -29.26 28.31
N ASN A 423 -14.34 -29.93 29.47
CA ASN A 423 -13.13 -30.65 29.85
C ASN A 423 -12.79 -31.75 28.82
N PRO A 424 -11.59 -31.78 28.21
CA PRO A 424 -11.23 -32.77 27.21
C PRO A 424 -11.32 -34.22 27.72
N ALA A 425 -11.18 -34.46 29.03
CA ALA A 425 -11.33 -35.79 29.62
C ALA A 425 -12.76 -36.35 29.49
N THR A 426 -13.80 -35.49 29.45
CA THR A 426 -15.20 -35.97 29.32
C THR A 426 -15.51 -36.48 27.91
N THR A 427 -14.73 -36.05 26.92
CA THR A 427 -14.89 -36.42 25.50
C THR A 427 -13.80 -37.39 25.02
N LYS A 428 -12.93 -37.89 25.92
CA LYS A 428 -11.73 -38.69 25.61
C LYS A 428 -10.73 -37.99 24.67
N ALA A 429 -10.83 -36.66 24.56
CA ALA A 429 -9.99 -35.83 23.71
C ALA A 429 -8.55 -35.67 24.24
N ASP A 430 -8.28 -36.12 25.46
CA ASP A 430 -6.97 -36.18 26.09
C ASP A 430 -6.17 -37.45 25.72
N VAL A 431 -6.84 -38.49 25.21
CA VAL A 431 -6.23 -39.79 24.87
C VAL A 431 -6.36 -40.13 23.38
N ASP A 432 -7.54 -39.93 22.78
CA ASP A 432 -7.77 -40.26 21.37
C ASP A 432 -7.51 -39.06 20.45
N ALA A 433 -6.69 -39.28 19.42
CA ALA A 433 -6.30 -38.26 18.46
C ALA A 433 -7.47 -37.73 17.63
N ASN A 434 -8.42 -38.60 17.25
CA ASN A 434 -9.58 -38.19 16.46
C ASN A 434 -10.58 -37.42 17.33
N ALA A 435 -10.82 -37.88 18.57
CA ALA A 435 -11.61 -37.15 19.55
C ALA A 435 -10.99 -35.77 19.88
N ALA A 436 -9.66 -35.68 19.97
CA ALA A 436 -8.95 -34.42 20.21
C ALA A 436 -9.15 -33.40 19.10
N VAL A 437 -9.04 -33.83 17.84
CA VAL A 437 -9.28 -32.97 16.68
C VAL A 437 -10.75 -32.52 16.64
N ALA A 438 -11.69 -33.42 16.92
CA ALA A 438 -13.11 -33.07 16.97
C ALA A 438 -13.42 -32.07 18.08
N TRP A 439 -12.83 -32.25 19.27
CA TRP A 439 -12.95 -31.33 20.39
C TRP A 439 -12.33 -29.96 20.10
N LEU A 440 -11.16 -29.90 19.47
CA LEU A 440 -10.54 -28.63 19.06
C LEU A 440 -11.40 -27.89 18.04
N LYS A 441 -11.97 -28.60 17.07
CA LYS A 441 -12.88 -28.01 16.06
C LYS A 441 -14.20 -27.52 16.65
N SER A 442 -14.77 -28.24 17.62
CA SER A 442 -16.01 -27.81 18.28
C SER A 442 -15.76 -26.65 19.25
N SER A 443 -14.61 -26.64 19.93
CA SER A 443 -14.24 -25.62 20.90
C SER A 443 -13.79 -24.32 20.24
N PHE A 444 -13.13 -24.39 19.09
CA PHE A 444 -12.59 -23.27 18.32
C PHE A 444 -13.00 -23.38 16.84
N PRO A 445 -14.28 -23.07 16.51
CA PRO A 445 -14.84 -23.30 15.18
C PRO A 445 -14.30 -22.32 14.11
N ASP A 446 -13.65 -21.24 14.53
CA ASP A 446 -13.12 -20.18 13.67
C ASP A 446 -11.73 -20.49 13.10
N ILE A 447 -11.08 -21.56 13.58
CA ILE A 447 -9.73 -21.95 13.18
C ILE A 447 -9.68 -23.39 12.67
N ASP A 448 -8.70 -23.70 11.83
CA ASP A 448 -8.31 -25.07 11.51
C ASP A 448 -7.19 -25.49 12.46
N PRO A 449 -7.48 -26.30 13.49
CA PRO A 449 -6.48 -26.68 14.48
C PRO A 449 -5.34 -27.49 13.85
N ILE A 450 -5.60 -28.29 12.82
CA ILE A 450 -4.55 -29.14 12.22
C ILE A 450 -3.51 -28.27 11.49
N ALA A 451 -3.94 -27.24 10.77
CA ALA A 451 -3.03 -26.28 10.14
C ALA A 451 -2.15 -25.55 11.18
N ILE A 452 -2.74 -25.08 12.28
CA ILE A 452 -2.00 -24.35 13.33
C ILE A 452 -0.95 -25.26 13.99
N LEU A 453 -1.31 -26.50 14.32
CA LEU A 453 -0.39 -27.49 14.88
C LEU A 453 0.81 -27.74 13.93
N ARG A 454 0.56 -27.88 12.62
CA ARG A 454 1.62 -28.03 11.62
C ARG A 454 2.53 -26.81 11.56
N LEU A 455 1.97 -25.60 11.54
CA LEU A 455 2.72 -24.35 11.48
C LEU A 455 3.58 -24.13 12.74
N ALA A 456 3.10 -24.52 13.93
CA ALA A 456 3.81 -24.36 15.19
C ALA A 456 5.05 -25.26 15.33
N ARG A 457 5.16 -26.33 14.51
CA ARG A 457 6.20 -27.36 14.61
C ARG A 457 7.62 -26.82 14.51
N PHE A 458 7.86 -25.91 13.57
CA PHE A 458 9.19 -25.39 13.30
C PHE A 458 9.38 -24.01 13.90
N ARG A 459 10.48 -23.80 14.61
CA ARG A 459 10.87 -22.48 15.13
C ARG A 459 12.11 -21.98 14.41
N ARG A 460 12.06 -20.72 13.95
CA ARG A 460 13.16 -20.07 13.20
C ARG A 460 13.60 -20.89 11.98
N ASN A 461 12.65 -21.58 11.32
CA ASN A 461 12.83 -22.41 10.11
C ASN A 461 13.87 -23.56 10.21
N ALA A 462 14.35 -23.93 11.40
CA ALA A 462 15.42 -24.93 11.52
C ALA A 462 15.27 -25.90 12.69
N LYS A 463 14.69 -25.48 13.83
CA LYS A 463 14.50 -26.38 14.98
C LYS A 463 13.12 -27.03 14.90
N ASP A 464 13.08 -28.34 14.69
CA ASP A 464 11.87 -29.15 14.89
C ASP A 464 11.60 -29.28 16.38
N LEU A 465 10.61 -28.53 16.88
CA LEU A 465 10.27 -28.54 18.30
C LEU A 465 9.57 -29.83 18.69
N MET A 466 8.77 -30.42 17.80
CA MET A 466 7.97 -31.59 18.10
C MET A 466 8.84 -32.83 18.37
N ALA A 467 9.99 -32.94 17.69
CA ALA A 467 10.93 -34.06 17.85
C ALA A 467 12.01 -33.82 18.92
N LYS A 468 12.36 -32.55 19.22
CA LYS A 468 13.45 -32.21 20.16
C LYS A 468 12.94 -31.70 21.52
N ASP A 469 12.00 -30.76 21.51
CA ASP A 469 11.53 -30.04 22.69
C ASP A 469 10.00 -30.13 22.78
N ARG A 470 9.48 -31.33 23.03
CA ARG A 470 8.04 -31.60 23.08
C ARG A 470 7.23 -30.63 23.96
N PRO A 471 7.62 -30.29 25.21
CA PRO A 471 6.84 -29.36 26.03
C PRO A 471 6.80 -27.94 25.46
N ALA A 472 7.91 -27.47 24.86
CA ALA A 472 7.97 -26.14 24.25
C ALA A 472 7.08 -26.06 22.99
N TYR A 473 6.99 -27.14 22.22
CA TYR A 473 6.04 -27.23 21.11
C TYR A 473 4.59 -27.15 21.60
N VAL A 474 4.22 -27.95 22.60
CA VAL A 474 2.84 -28.01 23.11
C VAL A 474 2.39 -26.65 23.65
N GLN A 475 3.24 -25.98 24.43
CA GLN A 475 2.93 -24.65 24.96
C GLN A 475 2.79 -23.58 23.87
N ARG A 476 3.67 -23.62 22.86
CA ARG A 476 3.59 -22.70 21.71
C ARG A 476 2.32 -22.94 20.90
N ALA A 477 1.99 -24.19 20.63
CA ALA A 477 0.80 -24.56 19.87
C ALA A 477 -0.49 -24.16 20.61
N ALA A 478 -0.55 -24.38 21.93
CA ALA A 478 -1.65 -23.93 22.78
C ALA A 478 -1.83 -22.40 22.71
N GLN A 479 -0.75 -21.64 22.92
CA GLN A 479 -0.77 -20.18 22.83
C GLN A 479 -1.22 -19.67 21.44
N TRP A 480 -0.81 -20.33 20.37
CA TRP A 480 -1.22 -19.93 19.02
C TRP A 480 -2.70 -20.17 18.75
N VAL A 481 -3.27 -21.27 19.27
CA VAL A 481 -4.71 -21.55 19.22
C VAL A 481 -5.50 -20.47 19.99
N GLU A 482 -5.04 -20.13 21.20
CA GLU A 482 -5.64 -19.09 22.05
C GLU A 482 -5.65 -17.72 21.36
N LEU A 483 -4.51 -17.27 20.82
CA LEU A 483 -4.38 -15.96 20.19
C LEU A 483 -5.21 -15.83 18.89
N LEU A 484 -5.32 -16.91 18.11
CA LEU A 484 -6.03 -16.90 16.84
C LEU A 484 -7.55 -17.00 17.00
N SER A 485 -8.03 -17.69 18.03
CA SER A 485 -9.47 -17.87 18.20
C SER A 485 -10.15 -16.65 18.86
N THR A 486 -11.11 -16.09 18.14
CA THR A 486 -12.06 -15.09 18.64
C THR A 486 -13.03 -15.69 19.65
N ALA A 487 -13.40 -16.96 19.48
CA ALA A 487 -14.24 -17.68 20.43
C ALA A 487 -13.54 -17.87 21.78
N HIS A 488 -12.22 -18.05 21.78
CA HIS A 488 -11.43 -18.06 23.01
C HIS A 488 -11.39 -16.68 23.66
N GLN A 489 -11.11 -15.61 22.90
CA GLN A 489 -11.09 -14.25 23.44
C GLN A 489 -12.42 -13.86 24.10
N ALA A 490 -13.56 -14.23 23.50
CA ALA A 490 -14.88 -13.97 24.07
C ALA A 490 -15.12 -14.73 25.39
N ARG A 491 -14.45 -15.86 25.61
CA ARG A 491 -14.54 -16.65 26.85
C ARG A 491 -13.61 -16.17 27.95
N GLU A 492 -12.46 -15.59 27.59
CA GLU A 492 -11.50 -14.99 28.52
C GLU A 492 -11.75 -13.49 28.79
N GLU A 493 -12.94 -12.97 28.45
CA GLU A 493 -13.28 -11.60 28.84
C GLU A 493 -13.43 -11.54 30.37
N ALA A 494 -12.52 -10.81 31.01
CA ALA A 494 -12.57 -10.58 32.45
C ALA A 494 -13.96 -10.02 32.85
N PRO A 495 -14.58 -10.53 33.92
CA PRO A 495 -15.91 -10.08 34.32
C PRO A 495 -15.88 -8.60 34.70
N LEU A 496 -16.53 -7.77 33.89
CA LEU A 496 -16.61 -6.34 34.10
C LEU A 496 -17.74 -5.99 35.08
N THR A 497 -17.54 -4.90 35.84
CA THR A 497 -18.56 -4.36 36.74
C THR A 497 -19.75 -3.84 35.94
N TYR A 498 -20.98 -4.09 36.40
CA TYR A 498 -22.18 -3.62 35.71
C TYR A 498 -22.38 -2.11 35.93
N LEU A 499 -22.37 -1.31 34.86
CA LEU A 499 -22.62 0.12 34.92
C LEU A 499 -24.11 0.41 35.17
N ARG A 500 -24.42 1.17 36.22
CA ARG A 500 -25.81 1.54 36.57
C ARG A 500 -26.35 2.58 35.59
N LYS A 501 -27.60 2.36 35.13
CA LYS A 501 -28.38 3.42 34.46
C LYS A 501 -28.75 4.50 35.48
N SER A 502 -28.95 5.73 35.03
CA SER A 502 -29.27 6.86 35.89
C SER A 502 -30.28 7.84 35.27
N ARG A 503 -30.99 8.58 36.11
CA ARG A 503 -31.84 9.72 35.73
C ARG A 503 -31.31 11.01 36.37
N PRO A 504 -31.57 12.20 35.82
CA PRO A 504 -31.04 13.44 36.42
C PRO A 504 -31.65 13.67 37.82
N SER A 505 -30.84 14.13 38.78
CA SER A 505 -31.35 14.69 40.05
C SER A 505 -31.98 16.05 39.80
N LEU A 506 -32.90 16.45 40.69
CA LEU A 506 -33.53 17.77 40.64
C LEU A 506 -32.59 18.91 41.07
N THR A 507 -31.40 18.59 41.61
CA THR A 507 -30.50 19.58 42.21
C THR A 507 -29.35 20.05 41.32
N ASN A 508 -28.73 19.13 40.57
CA ASN A 508 -27.51 19.39 39.82
C ASN A 508 -27.44 18.43 38.64
N ALA A 509 -27.11 18.94 37.45
CA ALA A 509 -27.00 18.14 36.22
C ALA A 509 -25.95 17.02 36.31
N ASN A 510 -24.92 17.21 37.15
CA ASN A 510 -23.84 16.25 37.36
C ASN A 510 -24.17 15.20 38.44
N VAL A 511 -25.21 15.45 39.25
CA VAL A 511 -25.72 14.49 40.23
C VAL A 511 -26.85 13.71 39.59
N ARG A 512 -26.74 12.38 39.58
CA ARG A 512 -27.70 11.52 38.92
C ARG A 512 -28.20 10.44 39.86
N VAL A 513 -29.50 10.18 39.82
CA VAL A 513 -30.13 9.13 40.61
C VAL A 513 -29.85 7.79 39.95
N ALA A 514 -29.15 6.90 40.65
CA ALA A 514 -28.76 5.60 40.13
C ALA A 514 -29.91 4.60 40.19
N TRP A 515 -30.01 3.73 39.18
CA TRP A 515 -30.83 2.54 39.26
C TRP A 515 -30.17 1.52 40.20
N LEU A 516 -30.92 1.01 41.18
CA LEU A 516 -30.42 0.11 42.21
C LEU A 516 -31.05 -1.29 42.04
N PRO A 517 -30.36 -2.22 41.36
CA PRO A 517 -30.90 -3.56 41.12
C PRO A 517 -31.05 -4.39 42.40
N GLU A 518 -30.26 -4.10 43.44
CA GLU A 518 -30.22 -4.82 44.72
C GLU A 518 -31.43 -4.52 45.63
N ARG A 519 -32.15 -3.42 45.39
CA ARG A 519 -33.30 -2.99 46.20
C ARG A 519 -34.58 -3.07 45.38
N GLN A 520 -34.94 -4.26 44.94
CA GLN A 520 -36.24 -4.48 44.31
C GLN A 520 -37.34 -4.29 45.37
N ARG A 521 -37.98 -3.10 45.36
CA ARG A 521 -39.32 -2.97 45.91
C ARG A 521 -40.23 -3.89 45.09
N ALA A 522 -41.19 -4.55 45.72
CA ALA A 522 -42.00 -5.64 45.16
C ALA A 522 -42.73 -5.37 43.81
N HIS A 523 -42.66 -4.14 43.26
CA HIS A 523 -43.32 -3.72 42.02
C HIS A 523 -42.45 -2.79 41.13
N ALA A 524 -41.12 -2.83 41.23
CA ALA A 524 -40.27 -1.98 40.39
C ALA A 524 -40.17 -2.52 38.93
N LEU A 525 -40.28 -1.64 37.94
CA LEU A 525 -40.19 -2.00 36.51
C LEU A 525 -38.70 -2.10 36.09
N LEU A 526 -38.44 -2.58 34.87
CA LEU A 526 -37.08 -2.52 34.32
C LEU A 526 -36.61 -1.06 34.23
N ALA A 527 -35.31 -0.84 34.42
CA ALA A 527 -34.70 0.48 34.48
C ALA A 527 -35.08 1.41 33.30
N SER A 528 -35.24 0.87 32.09
CA SER A 528 -35.66 1.64 30.91
C SER A 528 -37.08 2.20 31.05
N ASP A 529 -37.97 1.41 31.63
CA ASP A 529 -39.39 1.67 31.70
C ASP A 529 -39.68 2.67 32.83
N GLU A 530 -38.82 2.69 33.85
CA GLU A 530 -38.77 3.73 34.88
C GLU A 530 -38.02 5.01 34.43
N GLY A 531 -37.56 5.07 33.18
CA GLY A 531 -36.93 6.25 32.59
C GLY A 531 -35.44 6.45 32.91
N PHE A 532 -34.76 5.43 33.45
CA PHE A 532 -33.30 5.46 33.65
C PHE A 532 -32.56 5.19 32.33
N LYS A 533 -31.52 5.98 32.05
CA LYS A 533 -30.71 5.90 30.81
C LYS A 533 -29.23 5.75 31.14
N PHE A 534 -28.43 5.28 30.20
CA PHE A 534 -26.98 5.34 30.34
C PHE A 534 -26.51 6.80 30.24
N ALA A 535 -25.88 7.29 31.31
CA ALA A 535 -25.35 8.65 31.35
C ALA A 535 -24.17 8.69 32.33
N PHE A 536 -22.97 8.90 31.79
CA PHE A 536 -21.71 9.05 32.52
C PHE A 536 -20.85 10.08 31.76
N ALA A 537 -20.70 11.28 32.32
CA ALA A 537 -19.98 12.40 31.69
C ALA A 537 -18.53 12.52 32.16
N GLY A 538 -17.96 11.46 32.75
CA GLY A 538 -16.60 11.45 33.29
C GLY A 538 -16.55 11.70 34.81
N PRO A 539 -15.39 12.14 35.35
CA PRO A 539 -15.12 12.13 36.80
C PRO A 539 -15.99 13.09 37.62
N GLN A 540 -16.71 14.00 36.97
CA GLN A 540 -17.64 14.92 37.63
C GLN A 540 -19.02 14.31 37.87
N SER A 541 -19.33 13.15 37.26
CA SER A 541 -20.62 12.48 37.44
C SER A 541 -20.68 11.78 38.79
N ARG A 542 -21.68 12.13 39.61
CA ARG A 542 -21.90 11.54 40.93
C ARG A 542 -23.23 10.82 40.97
N PHE A 543 -23.21 9.57 41.43
CA PHE A 543 -24.40 8.72 41.50
C PHE A 543 -24.95 8.73 42.91
N VAL A 544 -26.26 8.91 43.04
CA VAL A 544 -26.93 9.05 44.34
C VAL A 544 -28.25 8.27 44.37
N GLU A 545 -28.68 7.93 45.57
CA GLU A 545 -30.06 7.62 45.90
C GLU A 545 -30.70 8.92 46.43
N GLU A 546 -31.71 9.42 45.74
CA GLU A 546 -32.40 10.66 46.08
C GLU A 546 -33.72 10.34 46.78
N THR A 547 -33.89 10.90 47.99
CA THR A 547 -35.09 10.76 48.81
C THR A 547 -35.47 12.13 49.38
N PHE A 548 -36.70 12.29 49.85
CA PHE A 548 -37.17 13.56 50.44
C PHE A 548 -37.53 13.35 51.91
N THR A 549 -37.24 14.34 52.75
CA THR A 549 -37.70 14.35 54.14
C THR A 549 -39.23 14.38 54.20
N TYR A 550 -39.82 13.57 55.08
CA TYR A 550 -41.25 13.69 55.37
C TYR A 550 -41.54 15.02 56.06
N ALA A 551 -42.30 15.89 55.40
CA ALA A 551 -42.48 17.28 55.83
C ALA A 551 -43.47 17.46 57.01
N GLY A 552 -44.24 16.42 57.35
CA GLY A 552 -45.28 16.49 58.39
C GLY A 552 -46.31 17.60 58.16
N ASN A 553 -47.17 17.85 59.14
CA ASN A 553 -48.16 18.94 59.10
C ASN A 553 -47.65 20.17 59.87
N THR A 554 -46.45 20.63 59.54
CA THR A 554 -45.77 21.77 60.22
C THR A 554 -45.75 23.01 59.32
N LEU A 555 -45.53 24.20 59.89
CA LEU A 555 -45.36 25.43 59.09
C LEU A 555 -44.19 25.31 58.10
N GLN A 556 -43.09 24.68 58.51
CA GLN A 556 -41.95 24.44 57.63
C GLN A 556 -42.31 23.54 56.44
N GLY A 557 -43.12 22.50 56.66
CA GLY A 557 -43.59 21.63 55.57
C GLY A 557 -44.61 22.28 54.62
N ARG A 558 -45.28 23.36 55.05
CA ARG A 558 -46.24 24.11 54.22
C ARG A 558 -45.60 25.25 53.42
N TYR A 559 -44.51 25.85 53.92
CA TYR A 559 -43.93 27.06 53.33
C TYR A 559 -42.52 26.89 52.76
N LEU A 560 -41.70 25.94 53.25
CA LEU A 560 -40.36 25.70 52.72
C LEU A 560 -40.39 24.62 51.63
N ALA A 561 -39.55 24.78 50.60
CA ALA A 561 -39.37 23.76 49.58
C ALA A 561 -38.78 22.47 50.18
N GLN A 562 -39.20 21.31 49.67
CA GLN A 562 -38.64 20.03 50.10
C GLN A 562 -37.14 19.97 49.78
N GLN A 563 -36.34 19.59 50.77
CA GLN A 563 -34.91 19.40 50.59
C GLN A 563 -34.63 17.94 50.18
N PRO A 564 -34.04 17.70 49.02
CA PRO A 564 -33.64 16.35 48.63
C PRO A 564 -32.45 15.89 49.47
N ILE A 565 -32.58 14.71 50.06
CA ILE A 565 -31.52 13.97 50.73
C ILE A 565 -30.86 13.07 49.69
N HIS A 566 -29.57 13.32 49.45
CA HIS A 566 -28.74 12.45 48.62
C HIS A 566 -27.92 11.50 49.49
N ARG A 567 -28.03 10.20 49.21
CA ARG A 567 -27.09 9.20 49.68
C ARG A 567 -26.22 8.78 48.51
N GLU A 568 -24.91 9.01 48.60
CA GLU A 568 -23.99 8.64 47.53
C GLU A 568 -23.95 7.11 47.33
N VAL A 569 -23.92 6.70 46.06
CA VAL A 569 -23.80 5.30 45.67
C VAL A 569 -22.79 5.17 44.53
N THR A 570 -22.18 4.00 44.40
CA THR A 570 -21.25 3.68 43.31
C THR A 570 -21.94 3.72 41.94
N ALA A 571 -21.18 4.12 40.91
CA ALA A 571 -21.66 4.12 39.53
C ALA A 571 -21.80 2.69 38.96
N SER A 572 -21.07 1.72 39.52
CA SER A 572 -21.06 0.32 39.09
C SER A 572 -21.49 -0.63 40.21
N VAL A 573 -21.94 -1.82 39.81
CA VAL A 573 -22.26 -2.96 40.67
C VAL A 573 -21.33 -4.12 40.33
N ASP A 574 -20.69 -4.66 41.37
CA ASP A 574 -19.89 -5.86 41.25
C ASP A 574 -20.80 -7.08 41.42
N LEU A 575 -21.39 -7.53 40.31
CA LEU A 575 -22.27 -8.70 40.29
C LEU A 575 -21.55 -9.98 40.72
N SER A 576 -20.22 -9.98 40.67
CA SER A 576 -19.38 -11.10 41.01
C SER A 576 -19.15 -11.24 42.53
N GLY A 577 -19.42 -10.21 43.33
CA GLY A 577 -19.17 -10.19 44.80
C GLY A 577 -20.38 -10.59 45.67
N GLY A 578 -21.61 -10.46 45.15
CA GLY A 578 -22.84 -10.63 45.93
C GLY A 578 -23.11 -12.04 46.47
N HIS A 579 -22.41 -13.07 46.00
CA HIS A 579 -22.61 -14.45 46.48
C HIS A 579 -21.64 -14.89 47.60
N ALA A 580 -20.57 -14.14 47.86
CA ALA A 580 -19.60 -14.53 48.90
C ALA A 580 -20.03 -14.06 50.30
N GLU A 581 -20.80 -12.97 50.42
CA GLU A 581 -21.23 -12.43 51.72
C GLU A 581 -22.51 -13.10 52.27
N ASP A 582 -23.39 -13.60 51.39
CA ASP A 582 -24.62 -14.30 51.81
C ASP A 582 -24.37 -15.73 52.34
N GLY A 583 -23.17 -16.28 52.12
CA GLY A 583 -22.77 -17.61 52.59
C GLY A 583 -22.14 -17.65 53.99
N SER A 584 -21.80 -16.50 54.60
CA SER A 584 -21.23 -16.44 55.95
C SER A 584 -22.24 -15.86 56.94
N GLY A 585 -23.23 -16.67 57.31
CA GLY A 585 -24.12 -16.42 58.45
C GLY A 585 -23.43 -16.54 59.82
N VAL A 586 -22.20 -16.04 59.95
CA VAL A 586 -21.45 -15.99 61.22
C VAL A 586 -20.77 -14.64 61.36
N LEU A 587 -21.28 -13.87 62.33
CA LEU A 587 -20.73 -12.65 62.93
C LEU A 587 -20.74 -11.37 62.06
N GLN A 588 -21.66 -10.48 62.41
CA GLN A 588 -21.56 -9.04 62.16
C GLN A 588 -20.15 -8.51 62.48
N PRO A 589 -19.48 -7.77 61.58
CA PRO A 589 -18.50 -6.79 61.99
C PRO A 589 -19.20 -5.47 62.28
N ARG A 590 -18.96 -4.97 63.49
CA ARG A 590 -19.34 -3.64 63.96
C ARG A 590 -18.79 -2.55 63.03
N LEU A 591 -19.58 -1.48 62.86
CA LEU A 591 -19.11 -0.20 62.31
C LEU A 591 -17.80 0.23 62.99
N GLY A 592 -16.75 0.44 62.20
CA GLY A 592 -15.47 0.91 62.67
C GLY A 592 -14.62 1.53 61.56
N SER A 593 -14.64 2.86 61.55
CA SER A 593 -13.62 3.80 61.07
C SER A 593 -13.31 3.92 59.57
N ALA A 594 -13.34 5.18 59.14
CA ALA A 594 -12.98 5.66 57.83
C ALA A 594 -11.47 5.60 57.59
N THR A 595 -11.06 4.92 56.54
CA THR A 595 -9.85 5.26 55.77
C THR A 595 -10.19 5.16 54.29
N LEU A 596 -10.36 6.33 53.69
CA LEU A 596 -10.46 6.57 52.26
C LEU A 596 -9.15 6.12 51.57
N THR A 597 -9.15 4.93 50.97
CA THR A 597 -8.28 4.64 49.83
C THR A 597 -9.15 4.63 48.58
N THR A 598 -9.08 5.73 47.85
CA THR A 598 -9.69 5.94 46.54
C THR A 598 -9.10 4.98 45.50
N ALA A 599 -9.68 3.79 45.37
CA ALA A 599 -9.54 3.00 44.16
C ALA A 599 -10.58 3.52 43.15
N SER A 600 -10.12 4.34 42.19
CA SER A 600 -10.95 4.74 41.05
C SER A 600 -11.39 3.47 40.30
N PRO A 601 -12.70 3.21 40.08
CA PRO A 601 -13.11 2.15 39.18
C PRO A 601 -12.61 2.52 37.77
N LYS A 602 -11.59 1.80 37.29
CA LYS A 602 -11.08 1.95 35.93
C LYS A 602 -12.06 1.30 34.99
N ILE A 603 -12.99 2.08 34.46
CA ILE A 603 -13.72 1.72 33.24
C ILE A 603 -12.71 1.79 32.10
N LEU A 604 -12.07 0.67 31.78
CA LEU A 604 -11.27 0.55 30.57
C LEU A 604 -12.25 0.45 29.40
N HIS A 605 -12.31 1.51 28.59
CA HIS A 605 -12.95 1.46 27.29
C HIS A 605 -12.16 0.52 26.38
N SER A 606 -12.53 -0.76 26.31
CA SER A 606 -12.25 -1.56 25.12
C SER A 606 -13.14 -1.01 24.00
N SER A 607 -12.48 -0.33 23.06
CA SER A 607 -12.93 0.09 21.73
C SER A 607 -14.40 -0.18 21.37
N VAL A 608 -15.29 0.72 21.80
CA VAL A 608 -16.55 0.92 21.09
C VAL A 608 -16.22 1.74 19.85
N LEU A 609 -16.43 1.14 18.68
CA LEU A 609 -16.54 1.86 17.41
C LEU A 609 -17.64 2.92 17.55
N GLN A 610 -17.26 4.15 17.91
CA GLN A 610 -18.13 5.31 17.80
C GLN A 610 -18.37 5.59 16.31
N GLN A 611 -19.48 5.08 15.78
CA GLN A 611 -20.16 5.75 14.67
C GLN A 611 -20.77 7.05 15.21
N ALA A 612 -19.98 8.12 15.17
CA ALA A 612 -20.49 9.47 15.41
C ALA A 612 -21.19 9.97 14.14
N SER A 613 -22.51 10.03 14.18
CA SER A 613 -23.30 10.93 13.33
C SER A 613 -23.00 12.37 13.77
N LEU A 614 -22.23 13.09 12.97
CA LEU A 614 -22.01 14.54 13.11
C LEU A 614 -22.80 15.27 12.02
N SER A 615 -23.82 16.02 12.44
CA SER A 615 -24.41 17.11 11.67
C SER A 615 -23.55 18.37 11.81
N SER A 616 -22.77 18.63 10.75
CA SER A 616 -22.36 19.90 10.11
C SER A 616 -21.90 21.12 10.93
N SER A 617 -20.67 21.58 10.67
CA SER A 617 -20.43 22.84 9.93
C SER A 617 -19.07 22.83 9.21
N ASP A 618 -19.15 22.94 7.88
CA ASP A 618 -18.24 23.44 6.84
C ASP A 618 -16.70 23.38 6.97
N SER A 619 -16.07 22.55 6.12
CA SER A 619 -15.22 23.01 5.00
C SER A 619 -14.68 21.85 4.13
N ALA A 620 -15.16 21.85 2.87
CA ALA A 620 -14.64 21.30 1.60
C ALA A 620 -13.69 20.07 1.53
N HIS A 621 -14.24 18.99 0.93
CA HIS A 621 -13.69 18.08 -0.10
C HIS A 621 -12.30 17.42 0.13
N THR A 622 -12.14 16.08 0.13
CA THR A 622 -12.31 15.19 -1.03
C THR A 622 -12.42 13.70 -0.61
N THR A 623 -13.17 12.93 -1.37
CA THR A 623 -13.76 11.60 -1.09
C THR A 623 -12.82 10.39 -1.28
N LEU A 624 -12.89 9.42 -0.35
CA LEU A 624 -12.60 7.99 -0.58
C LEU A 624 -13.72 7.15 0.06
N ARG A 625 -14.38 6.31 -0.74
CA ARG A 625 -15.50 5.43 -0.35
C ARG A 625 -15.17 3.99 -0.78
N PRO A 626 -15.30 2.98 0.09
CA PRO A 626 -15.68 1.62 -0.28
C PRO A 626 -17.18 1.45 0.06
N GLY A 627 -18.05 0.86 -0.76
CA GLY A 627 -17.86 -0.38 -1.51
C GLY A 627 -18.61 -1.50 -0.78
N GLY A 628 -19.93 -1.38 -0.63
CA GLY A 628 -20.78 -2.39 -0.02
C GLY A 628 -21.48 -3.22 -1.09
N SER A 629 -21.22 -4.51 -1.08
CA SER A 629 -21.95 -5.54 -1.84
C SER A 629 -23.16 -5.99 -1.01
N ALA A 630 -24.35 -5.96 -1.59
CA ALA A 630 -25.49 -6.75 -1.13
C ALA A 630 -26.17 -7.35 -2.37
N ALA A 631 -26.32 -8.67 -2.34
CA ALA A 631 -26.88 -9.48 -3.40
C ALA A 631 -28.42 -9.53 -3.33
N ALA A 632 -29.01 -9.44 -4.52
CA ALA A 632 -30.10 -10.27 -5.08
C ALA A 632 -31.53 -10.30 -4.50
N ALA A 633 -32.44 -10.37 -5.49
CA ALA A 633 -33.86 -10.75 -5.51
C ALA A 633 -34.85 -9.64 -5.07
N SER A 634 -35.92 -9.32 -5.79
CA SER A 634 -36.52 -9.84 -7.04
C SER A 634 -37.66 -8.88 -7.43
N SER A 635 -37.82 -8.60 -8.72
CA SER A 635 -39.09 -8.73 -9.46
C SER A 635 -39.12 -7.84 -10.70
N THR A 636 -39.60 -8.48 -11.76
CA THR A 636 -39.70 -8.08 -13.15
C THR A 636 -41.00 -7.33 -13.45
N ALA A 637 -40.95 -6.58 -14.56
CA ALA A 637 -41.97 -6.45 -15.60
C ALA A 637 -42.83 -5.17 -15.67
N ALA A 638 -42.63 -4.51 -16.82
CA ALA A 638 -43.62 -3.91 -17.73
C ALA A 638 -44.37 -2.63 -17.33
N ALA A 639 -44.15 -1.54 -18.09
CA ALA A 639 -45.08 -1.14 -19.16
C ALA A 639 -44.62 0.14 -19.90
N SER A 640 -44.39 -0.02 -21.21
CA SER A 640 -44.74 0.85 -22.35
C SER A 640 -44.94 2.36 -22.19
N GLY A 641 -44.38 3.14 -23.13
CA GLY A 641 -44.96 4.43 -23.53
C GLY A 641 -44.07 5.32 -24.41
N VAL A 642 -44.06 5.07 -25.72
CA VAL A 642 -43.50 5.95 -26.76
C VAL A 642 -44.47 7.10 -27.03
N GLY A 643 -43.98 8.35 -27.13
CA GLY A 643 -44.79 9.50 -27.56
C GLY A 643 -43.94 10.69 -28.01
N LYS A 644 -44.12 11.10 -29.26
CA LYS A 644 -43.35 12.09 -30.04
C LYS A 644 -43.62 13.55 -29.67
N ALA A 645 -42.55 14.35 -29.83
CA ALA A 645 -42.45 15.70 -30.41
C ALA A 645 -43.64 16.68 -30.35
N SER A 646 -43.38 17.88 -29.81
CA SER A 646 -43.59 19.15 -30.53
C SER A 646 -42.98 20.33 -29.75
N ALA A 647 -42.04 21.04 -30.39
CA ALA A 647 -41.85 22.48 -30.23
C ALA A 647 -42.66 23.13 -31.38
N PRO A 648 -43.15 24.39 -31.27
CA PRO A 648 -42.23 25.53 -31.50
C PRO A 648 -42.59 26.86 -30.78
N SER A 649 -41.57 27.76 -30.76
CA SER A 649 -41.63 29.22 -30.97
C SER A 649 -42.35 30.11 -29.94
N ALA A 650 -41.94 31.32 -29.56
CA ALA A 650 -40.73 32.14 -29.62
C ALA A 650 -41.15 33.51 -29.02
N ALA A 651 -40.34 34.14 -28.15
CA ALA A 651 -40.15 35.60 -28.05
C ALA A 651 -39.34 35.97 -26.77
N ASN A 652 -38.08 36.36 -26.99
CA ASN A 652 -37.26 37.26 -26.14
C ASN A 652 -37.79 38.72 -26.24
N PRO A 653 -37.25 39.79 -25.58
CA PRO A 653 -36.02 39.90 -24.75
C PRO A 653 -36.11 40.82 -23.48
N ALA A 654 -35.08 40.78 -22.62
CA ALA A 654 -34.43 41.89 -21.88
C ALA A 654 -33.35 41.24 -20.98
N PHE A 655 -32.03 41.34 -21.17
CA PHE A 655 -31.09 42.48 -21.23
C PHE A 655 -31.12 43.39 -19.99
N ASP A 656 -30.18 43.12 -19.07
CA ASP A 656 -29.37 44.03 -18.22
C ASP A 656 -28.28 43.12 -17.61
N SER A 657 -26.97 43.17 -17.87
CA SER A 657 -25.92 44.22 -17.89
C SER A 657 -25.60 44.84 -16.53
N GLU A 658 -24.47 44.39 -15.92
CA GLU A 658 -23.41 45.14 -15.22
C GLU A 658 -22.47 44.09 -14.53
N HIS A 659 -21.32 43.67 -15.09
CA HIS A 659 -19.98 44.30 -15.15
C HIS A 659 -19.47 44.76 -13.76
N PHE A 660 -18.30 44.36 -13.22
CA PHE A 660 -16.99 44.00 -13.80
C PHE A 660 -16.29 42.90 -13.00
#